data_AF-A0A954LUF1-F1
#
_entry.id   AF-A0A954LUF1-F1
#
_cell.length_a   1.000
_cell.length_b   1.000
_cell.length_c   1.000
_cell.angle_alpha   90.00
_cell.angle_beta   90.00
_cell.angle_gamma   90.00
#
_symmetry.space_group_name_H-M   'P 1'
#
loop_
_entity.id
_entity.type
_entity.pdbx_description
1 polymer ?
#
loop_
_entity_poly.entity_id
_entity_poly.type
_entity_poly.pdbx_seq_one_letter_code
_entity_poly.pdbx_strand_id
1 'polypeptide(L)'
;MKTFRLIVLAFVCTWSPFDRPVAFAADQPNIVFIMADDLGWRDVEFAGAAFFETPHIDRLASQGMTFTAAYSGGPNCSPTRACLMTGTYTPRHHIYQPAGLSKGNPQHMRLLVPARERKDPELIKQAAEQFRITNSLAPEFVCIPEVLKPAGYVTARLGKWHLGDDTQGFDLSSANGKGGPGGRFYGEVHVTEQLTDRALKFMEENRDGPFFLYLPFWDVHTPLRAREDLVEKYRRKLEELPESEREKFNPVYAGMIEAVDTGVGRVMDKVDELGIAENTLIVFISDNGGTVSSQLDPLRGMKGSLFEAGVRVPACMRWTGRIEPGSTCETPITSVDFLPTCASLAGAELPTTQPVDGTDLTPLLDGEPIEERAIFWHYPLYLDGKGLTFTLPDGSTGSWRGFPSTSMRRGDWKLIEFHEDNTIGLYNLKDDPGETTNVSEQHPEVTHRMRAELDAWQEKTQAPIPTVANPECVLDAPSTHPSAKDIAPMTAMGLMFGEVSPTSVLVQTRLTRVNHPLHGEVLGRPGVVQFTLTPITDAGADNETAKPSVSELIEATADHDFIARAEFDDLQPGTKYRCETRIGVDEASLVAGPTGRFRTLPGPDADAEVRFVVVTGMNYSKFHGDDHFDRKRHVIENNTELPAPYAGADRYLGYPALESILKSDPDFFIGTGDNIYYDSPKEPRAQTITEMRQKWHEQFVQPRYVQLFAAVPTFWEIDDHDYRVDDCDNTGEYVPSSELGKRVMLEQLPYGPMNEETFKSYRTHRVSRDLQIWLTENRIYRSPNLSPDGPEKTIWGNEQKAWLKRTLSESDARFKVLISPTPMIGPDDLRKKDNHTNLGGFQHERDEFFAWLNDTGIARQGFSLVCGDRHWQYHSIHPSGIEEFSCGALVDANSRPGRLPGDPKSTDPEGLIRQPYRQETPSGGYLMVSVHPANQSRPSDLTFTHYDERGVVLNKHTKK
;
A
#
# COMPACT_ATOMS: atom_id res chain seq x y z
N MET A 1 18.21 70.19 6.37
CA MET A 1 18.15 70.09 4.89
C MET A 1 19.51 69.59 4.42
N LYS A 2 19.55 68.39 3.81
CA LYS A 2 20.80 67.69 3.40
C LYS A 2 21.01 67.85 1.90
N THR A 3 22.26 68.10 1.53
CA THR A 3 22.72 68.37 0.16
C THR A 3 23.38 67.13 -0.43
N PHE A 4 23.09 66.84 -1.70
CA PHE A 4 23.65 65.77 -2.52
C PHE A 4 25.13 65.98 -2.86
N ARG A 5 25.90 64.88 -2.95
CA ARG A 5 27.09 64.77 -3.82
C ARG A 5 27.24 63.34 -4.36
N LEU A 6 27.45 63.28 -5.68
CA LEU A 6 27.77 62.11 -6.49
C LEU A 6 29.29 61.90 -6.50
N ILE A 7 29.79 60.66 -6.35
CA ILE A 7 31.20 60.32 -6.56
C ILE A 7 31.30 59.11 -7.49
N VAL A 8 32.10 59.28 -8.54
CA VAL A 8 32.53 58.28 -9.53
C VAL A 8 33.71 57.49 -8.95
N LEU A 9 33.64 56.15 -8.96
CA LEU A 9 34.75 55.27 -8.59
C LEU A 9 35.60 54.93 -9.81
N ALA A 10 36.92 55.09 -9.69
CA ALA A 10 37.92 54.61 -10.63
C ALA A 10 38.63 53.37 -10.06
N PHE A 11 38.81 52.38 -10.94
CA PHE A 11 39.50 51.11 -10.73
C PHE A 11 41.01 51.29 -10.49
N VAL A 12 41.57 50.54 -9.52
CA VAL A 12 43.00 50.24 -9.43
C VAL A 12 43.15 48.72 -9.33
N CYS A 13 43.72 48.12 -10.37
CA CYS A 13 44.12 46.71 -10.39
C CYS A 13 45.40 46.52 -9.56
N THR A 14 45.34 45.63 -8.56
CA THR A 14 46.52 45.04 -7.93
C THR A 14 46.57 43.56 -8.27
N TRP A 15 47.57 43.16 -9.05
CA TRP A 15 47.99 41.77 -9.19
C TRP A 15 48.41 41.22 -7.82
N SER A 16 47.86 40.07 -7.42
CA SER A 16 48.36 39.27 -6.30
C SER A 16 48.61 37.85 -6.81
N PRO A 17 49.84 37.31 -6.67
CA PRO A 17 50.14 35.92 -6.99
C PRO A 17 49.76 35.07 -5.78
N PHE A 18 48.65 34.37 -5.85
CA PHE A 18 48.30 33.32 -4.90
C PHE A 18 47.59 32.18 -5.64
N ASP A 19 48.34 31.48 -6.49
CA ASP A 19 48.13 30.03 -6.63
C ASP A 19 48.69 29.40 -5.34
N ARG A 20 47.84 29.31 -4.31
CA ARG A 20 48.06 28.33 -3.25
C ARG A 20 47.64 26.99 -3.84
N PRO A 21 48.51 25.96 -3.88
CA PRO A 21 48.02 24.61 -4.15
C PRO A 21 46.99 24.30 -3.06
N VAL A 22 45.81 23.86 -3.47
CA VAL A 22 44.87 23.20 -2.57
C VAL A 22 45.64 22.00 -2.02
N ALA A 23 45.96 22.03 -0.72
CA ALA A 23 46.55 20.87 -0.08
C ALA A 23 45.47 19.79 -0.07
N PHE A 24 45.67 18.71 -0.83
CA PHE A 24 44.82 17.54 -0.77
C PHE A 24 44.76 17.04 0.67
N ALA A 25 43.56 16.81 1.20
CA ALA A 25 43.42 16.10 2.46
C ALA A 25 44.01 14.70 2.26
N ALA A 26 44.89 14.26 3.16
CA ALA A 26 45.66 13.03 3.02
C ALA A 26 44.81 11.73 3.03
N ASP A 27 43.47 11.84 3.03
CA ASP A 27 42.52 10.76 3.32
C ASP A 27 41.49 10.49 2.19
N GLN A 28 41.55 11.19 1.04
CA GLN A 28 40.60 10.96 -0.07
C GLN A 28 41.08 9.85 -1.04
N PRO A 29 40.28 8.80 -1.31
CA PRO A 29 40.67 7.69 -2.16
C PRO A 29 40.45 7.97 -3.64
N ASN A 30 41.23 7.28 -4.48
CA ASN A 30 40.88 7.10 -5.89
C ASN A 30 39.70 6.13 -6.02
N ILE A 31 38.83 6.37 -6.99
CA ILE A 31 37.69 5.49 -7.28
C ILE A 31 37.78 5.05 -8.74
N VAL A 32 37.99 3.75 -8.96
CA VAL A 32 38.02 3.12 -10.27
C VAL A 32 36.77 2.25 -10.42
N PHE A 33 35.83 2.72 -11.22
CA PHE A 33 34.55 2.08 -11.47
C PHE A 33 34.53 1.42 -12.84
N ILE A 34 34.74 0.10 -12.89
CA ILE A 34 34.74 -0.70 -14.11
C ILE A 34 33.34 -1.30 -14.29
N MET A 35 32.76 -1.11 -15.48
CA MET A 35 31.44 -1.65 -15.79
C MET A 35 31.42 -2.40 -17.11
N ALA A 36 31.04 -3.67 -17.07
CA ALA A 36 30.73 -4.46 -18.27
C ALA A 36 29.34 -4.12 -18.83
N ASP A 37 29.12 -4.39 -20.11
CA ASP A 37 27.85 -4.18 -20.81
C ASP A 37 27.22 -5.53 -21.16
N ASP A 38 26.00 -5.80 -20.67
CA ASP A 38 25.27 -7.07 -20.90
C ASP A 38 25.97 -8.36 -20.41
N LEU A 39 26.84 -8.24 -19.40
CA LEU A 39 27.47 -9.39 -18.75
C LEU A 39 26.53 -9.93 -17.66
N GLY A 40 26.12 -11.18 -17.77
CA GLY A 40 25.17 -11.82 -16.86
C GLY A 40 25.80 -12.30 -15.57
N TRP A 41 24.95 -12.55 -14.57
CA TRP A 41 25.36 -12.85 -13.20
C TRP A 41 26.33 -14.02 -13.07
N ARG A 42 26.24 -15.05 -13.93
CA ARG A 42 27.08 -16.25 -13.93
C ARG A 42 28.04 -16.31 -15.10
N ASP A 43 28.48 -15.15 -15.61
CA ASP A 43 29.46 -15.08 -16.69
C ASP A 43 30.92 -14.95 -16.21
N VAL A 44 31.13 -14.96 -14.89
CA VAL A 44 32.44 -14.89 -14.22
C VAL A 44 32.66 -16.12 -13.32
N GLU A 45 33.90 -16.58 -13.17
CA GLU A 45 34.20 -17.84 -12.46
C GLU A 45 33.78 -17.79 -10.98
N PHE A 46 33.97 -16.68 -10.27
CA PHE A 46 33.58 -16.55 -8.86
C PHE A 46 32.06 -16.67 -8.64
N ALA A 47 31.27 -16.43 -9.70
CA ALA A 47 29.82 -16.60 -9.68
C ALA A 47 29.38 -17.99 -10.16
N GLY A 48 30.33 -18.84 -10.60
CA GLY A 48 30.08 -20.22 -11.00
C GLY A 48 30.16 -20.47 -12.52
N ALA A 49 30.75 -19.56 -13.30
CA ALA A 49 31.02 -19.83 -14.71
C ALA A 49 32.05 -20.97 -14.85
N ALA A 50 31.74 -21.98 -15.68
CA ALA A 50 32.64 -23.12 -15.92
C ALA A 50 33.38 -23.02 -17.27
N PHE A 51 32.79 -22.32 -18.24
CA PHE A 51 33.33 -22.22 -19.60
C PHE A 51 34.09 -20.92 -19.85
N PHE A 52 33.58 -19.80 -19.37
CA PHE A 52 34.23 -18.50 -19.48
C PHE A 52 35.39 -18.42 -18.50
N GLU A 53 36.55 -17.91 -18.94
CA GLU A 53 37.72 -17.77 -18.08
C GLU A 53 37.91 -16.30 -17.70
N THR A 54 37.88 -16.02 -16.41
CA THR A 54 38.00 -14.66 -15.85
C THR A 54 39.04 -14.56 -14.73
N PRO A 55 40.28 -15.07 -14.92
CA PRO A 55 41.27 -15.16 -13.85
C PRO A 55 41.60 -13.81 -13.20
N HIS A 56 41.45 -12.69 -13.91
CA HIS A 56 41.73 -11.37 -13.36
C HIS A 56 40.56 -10.80 -12.55
N ILE A 57 39.31 -10.92 -13.01
CA ILE A 57 38.13 -10.56 -12.22
C ILE A 57 38.05 -11.44 -10.97
N ASP A 58 38.40 -12.71 -11.07
CA ASP A 58 38.49 -13.63 -9.95
C ASP A 58 39.63 -13.28 -8.99
N ARG A 59 40.76 -12.77 -9.52
CA ARG A 59 41.80 -12.17 -8.69
C ARG A 59 41.28 -10.93 -7.96
N LEU A 60 40.52 -10.05 -8.62
CA LEU A 60 39.90 -8.87 -7.99
C LEU A 60 38.98 -9.30 -6.84
N ALA A 61 38.13 -10.29 -7.08
CA ALA A 61 37.22 -10.87 -6.09
C ALA A 61 37.98 -11.49 -4.90
N SER A 62 38.98 -12.35 -5.15
CA SER A 62 39.76 -13.01 -4.10
C SER A 62 40.63 -12.06 -3.28
N GLN A 63 40.99 -10.90 -3.83
CA GLN A 63 41.74 -9.85 -3.14
C GLN A 63 40.83 -8.83 -2.46
N GLY A 64 39.51 -8.96 -2.60
CA GLY A 64 38.53 -8.01 -2.10
C GLY A 64 37.27 -8.72 -1.60
N MET A 65 36.11 -8.15 -1.93
CA MET A 65 34.80 -8.62 -1.49
C MET A 65 33.90 -8.93 -2.69
N THR A 66 33.21 -10.07 -2.67
CA THR A 66 32.14 -10.40 -3.63
C THR A 66 30.77 -10.04 -3.08
N PHE A 67 29.87 -9.57 -3.95
CA PHE A 67 28.48 -9.29 -3.58
C PHE A 67 27.57 -10.34 -4.21
N THR A 68 26.91 -11.15 -3.39
CA THR A 68 26.02 -12.21 -3.90
C THR A 68 24.68 -11.65 -4.36
N ALA A 69 24.29 -10.46 -3.89
CA ALA A 69 23.01 -9.80 -4.15
C ALA A 69 23.19 -8.40 -4.79
N ALA A 70 24.03 -8.28 -5.81
CA ALA A 70 24.18 -7.03 -6.56
C ALA A 70 23.15 -6.91 -7.70
N TYR A 71 22.56 -5.73 -7.82
CA TYR A 71 21.51 -5.44 -8.80
C TYR A 71 21.80 -4.21 -9.66
N SER A 72 21.33 -4.25 -10.90
CA SER A 72 21.27 -3.09 -11.78
C SER A 72 20.09 -2.19 -11.44
N GLY A 73 20.19 -0.89 -11.70
CA GLY A 73 19.11 0.09 -11.45
C GLY A 73 17.89 -0.07 -12.38
N GLY A 74 18.05 -0.78 -13.49
CA GLY A 74 16.97 -1.18 -14.38
C GLY A 74 17.33 -2.45 -15.15
N PRO A 75 16.42 -3.01 -15.95
CA PRO A 75 16.69 -4.24 -16.68
C PRO A 75 17.49 -4.00 -17.98
N ASN A 76 17.95 -2.78 -18.25
CA ASN A 76 18.61 -2.38 -19.50
C ASN A 76 19.71 -1.34 -19.27
N CYS A 77 20.54 -1.11 -20.30
CA CYS A 77 21.73 -0.26 -20.19
C CYS A 77 21.46 1.18 -19.75
N SER A 78 20.68 1.94 -20.53
CA SER A 78 20.42 3.36 -20.27
C SER A 78 19.76 3.64 -18.92
N PRO A 79 18.68 2.93 -18.50
CA PRO A 79 18.10 3.16 -17.17
C PRO A 79 19.13 2.91 -16.06
N THR A 80 19.87 1.80 -16.10
CA THR A 80 20.88 1.51 -15.07
C THR A 80 21.97 2.56 -14.99
N ARG A 81 22.49 3.01 -16.14
CA ARG A 81 23.53 4.04 -16.20
C ARG A 81 23.04 5.37 -15.64
N ALA A 82 21.77 5.72 -15.88
CA ALA A 82 21.16 6.91 -15.29
C ALA A 82 21.01 6.77 -13.78
N CYS A 83 20.55 5.60 -13.30
CA CYS A 83 20.46 5.30 -11.87
C CYS A 83 21.81 5.41 -11.18
N LEU A 84 22.85 4.82 -11.78
CA LEU A 84 24.23 4.89 -11.31
C LEU A 84 24.70 6.34 -11.17
N MET A 85 24.55 7.13 -12.22
CA MET A 85 25.11 8.48 -12.27
C MET A 85 24.40 9.45 -11.34
N THR A 86 23.08 9.30 -11.15
CA THR A 86 22.23 10.27 -10.45
C THR A 86 21.83 9.86 -9.04
N GLY A 87 22.02 8.59 -8.68
CA GLY A 87 21.48 8.04 -7.44
C GLY A 87 19.95 8.01 -7.39
N THR A 88 19.25 8.05 -8.54
CA THR A 88 17.78 8.07 -8.60
C THR A 88 17.19 6.92 -9.39
N TYR A 89 15.98 6.49 -9.04
CA TYR A 89 15.26 5.45 -9.79
C TYR A 89 14.63 5.96 -11.09
N THR A 90 14.31 5.01 -11.99
CA THR A 90 13.82 5.28 -13.35
C THR A 90 12.62 6.22 -13.48
N PRO A 91 11.63 6.24 -12.56
CA PRO A 91 10.54 7.20 -12.62
C PRO A 91 10.97 8.66 -12.57
N ARG A 92 12.07 8.99 -11.88
CA ARG A 92 12.49 10.38 -11.67
C ARG A 92 13.11 10.99 -12.92
N HIS A 93 13.99 10.23 -13.58
CA HIS A 93 14.71 10.69 -14.77
C HIS A 93 14.02 10.28 -16.08
N HIS A 94 12.98 9.44 -16.02
CA HIS A 94 12.13 9.02 -17.15
C HIS A 94 12.86 8.27 -18.28
N ILE A 95 14.00 7.65 -17.98
CA ILE A 95 14.74 6.79 -18.92
C ILE A 95 14.42 5.36 -18.54
N TYR A 96 13.56 4.71 -19.30
CA TYR A 96 13.11 3.33 -19.01
C TYR A 96 13.78 2.28 -19.90
N GLN A 97 14.28 2.67 -21.08
CA GLN A 97 15.02 1.78 -21.97
C GLN A 97 15.85 2.52 -23.02
N PRO A 98 16.82 1.83 -23.65
CA PRO A 98 17.56 2.37 -24.78
C PRO A 98 16.66 2.76 -25.96
N ALA A 99 16.77 4.02 -26.39
CA ALA A 99 15.94 4.64 -27.43
C ALA A 99 14.46 4.88 -27.07
N GLY A 100 14.05 4.58 -25.83
CA GLY A 100 12.93 5.23 -25.13
C GLY A 100 11.54 4.76 -25.54
N LEU A 101 11.36 4.34 -26.78
CA LEU A 101 10.10 3.80 -27.27
C LEU A 101 10.08 2.29 -27.15
N SER A 102 8.90 1.75 -26.83
CA SER A 102 8.62 0.31 -26.91
C SER A 102 9.01 -0.26 -28.27
N LYS A 103 9.50 -1.49 -28.27
CA LYS A 103 9.96 -2.19 -29.48
C LYS A 103 9.17 -3.47 -29.66
N GLY A 104 8.60 -3.65 -30.84
CA GLY A 104 7.84 -4.84 -31.21
C GLY A 104 6.56 -4.47 -31.95
N ASN A 105 5.81 -5.46 -32.41
CA ASN A 105 4.54 -5.20 -33.11
C ASN A 105 3.54 -4.54 -32.14
N PRO A 106 3.04 -3.31 -32.40
CA PRO A 106 2.05 -2.65 -31.55
C PRO A 106 0.76 -3.44 -31.43
N GLN A 107 0.43 -4.29 -32.41
CA GLN A 107 -0.73 -5.17 -32.34
C GLN A 107 -0.59 -6.26 -31.26
N HIS A 108 0.61 -6.49 -30.73
CA HIS A 108 0.85 -7.44 -29.64
C HIS A 108 0.94 -6.75 -28.27
N MET A 109 0.88 -5.41 -28.22
CA MET A 109 0.98 -4.63 -26.98
C MET A 109 -0.41 -4.39 -26.43
N ARG A 110 -0.70 -4.85 -25.21
CA ARG A 110 -2.04 -4.71 -24.62
C ARG A 110 -2.32 -3.32 -24.09
N LEU A 111 -1.29 -2.68 -23.55
CA LEU A 111 -1.37 -1.31 -23.07
C LEU A 111 -0.90 -0.35 -24.16
N LEU A 112 -1.61 0.76 -24.28
CA LEU A 112 -1.24 1.84 -25.18
C LEU A 112 -0.01 2.52 -24.60
N VAL A 113 1.14 2.29 -25.20
CA VAL A 113 2.40 2.91 -24.80
C VAL A 113 3.14 3.49 -26.00
N PRO A 114 4.05 4.46 -25.80
CA PRO A 114 4.89 4.96 -26.89
C PRO A 114 5.69 3.80 -27.49
N ALA A 115 5.53 3.60 -28.81
CA ALA A 115 6.10 2.46 -29.52
C ALA A 115 6.70 2.89 -30.86
N ARG A 116 7.87 2.34 -31.20
CA ARG A 116 8.62 2.72 -32.41
C ARG A 116 7.90 2.30 -33.69
N GLU A 117 7.25 1.15 -33.68
CA GLU A 117 6.59 0.56 -34.84
C GLU A 117 5.15 1.08 -35.06
N ARG A 118 4.63 1.92 -34.15
CA ARG A 118 3.27 2.49 -34.25
C ARG A 118 3.22 3.57 -35.33
N LYS A 119 2.16 3.53 -36.16
CA LYS A 119 2.00 4.42 -37.33
C LYS A 119 0.78 5.34 -37.24
N ASP A 120 -0.22 5.00 -36.44
CA ASP A 120 -1.41 5.82 -36.26
C ASP A 120 -1.06 7.13 -35.50
N PRO A 121 -1.23 8.31 -36.11
CA PRO A 121 -0.85 9.58 -35.50
C PRO A 121 -1.59 9.92 -34.21
N GLU A 122 -2.88 9.56 -34.11
CA GLU A 122 -3.69 9.84 -32.92
C GLU A 122 -3.26 8.96 -31.76
N LEU A 123 -2.99 7.68 -32.03
CA LEU A 123 -2.51 6.76 -30.99
C LEU A 123 -1.07 7.06 -30.56
N ILE A 124 -0.21 7.55 -31.46
CA ILE A 124 1.12 8.06 -31.09
C ILE A 124 0.98 9.23 -30.11
N LYS A 125 0.09 10.19 -30.40
CA LYS A 125 -0.15 11.35 -29.54
C LYS A 125 -0.72 10.92 -28.18
N GLN A 126 -1.77 10.11 -28.17
CA GLN A 126 -2.41 9.61 -26.96
C GLN A 126 -1.44 8.78 -26.09
N ALA A 127 -0.57 7.96 -26.71
CA ALA A 127 0.45 7.23 -25.99
C ALA A 127 1.50 8.15 -25.35
N ALA A 128 1.92 9.21 -26.06
CA ALA A 128 2.89 10.19 -25.55
C ALA A 128 2.33 11.08 -24.42
N GLU A 129 1.02 11.27 -24.38
CA GLU A 129 0.34 12.05 -23.33
C GLU A 129 0.20 11.30 -22.00
N GLN A 130 0.29 9.96 -22.01
CA GLN A 130 0.14 9.17 -20.78
C GLN A 130 1.31 9.36 -19.81
N PHE A 131 2.55 9.40 -20.33
CA PHE A 131 3.72 9.60 -19.48
C PHE A 131 4.93 10.07 -20.27
N ARG A 132 5.79 10.81 -19.56
CA ARG A 132 7.05 11.33 -20.10
C ARG A 132 8.05 10.19 -20.27
N ILE A 133 8.71 10.16 -21.41
CA ILE A 133 9.87 9.30 -21.67
C ILE A 133 10.98 10.14 -22.30
N THR A 134 12.22 9.90 -21.89
CA THR A 134 13.40 10.52 -22.48
C THR A 134 14.47 9.49 -22.83
N ASN A 135 15.32 9.87 -23.77
CA ASN A 135 16.50 9.12 -24.24
C ASN A 135 17.82 9.75 -23.86
N SER A 136 17.76 10.91 -23.22
CA SER A 136 18.91 11.68 -22.78
C SER A 136 18.68 12.06 -21.33
N LEU A 137 19.73 11.96 -20.54
CA LEU A 137 19.72 12.42 -19.17
C LEU A 137 19.66 13.95 -19.19
N ALA A 138 18.69 14.49 -18.47
CA ALA A 138 18.46 15.93 -18.45
C ALA A 138 19.59 16.63 -17.66
N PRO A 139 20.13 17.78 -18.14
CA PRO A 139 21.28 18.43 -17.52
C PRO A 139 21.06 18.89 -16.07
N GLU A 140 19.81 18.98 -15.60
CA GLU A 140 19.47 19.31 -14.22
C GLU A 140 19.81 18.20 -13.21
N PHE A 141 20.03 16.96 -13.67
CA PHE A 141 20.47 15.87 -12.79
C PHE A 141 21.97 15.97 -12.53
N VAL A 142 22.31 16.34 -11.31
CA VAL A 142 23.67 16.33 -10.77
C VAL A 142 24.16 14.88 -10.70
N CYS A 143 25.27 14.62 -11.38
CA CYS A 143 25.88 13.29 -11.46
C CYS A 143 27.12 13.15 -10.58
N ILE A 144 27.55 11.90 -10.34
CA ILE A 144 28.78 11.56 -9.60
C ILE A 144 29.97 12.52 -9.90
N PRO A 145 30.43 12.71 -11.15
CA PRO A 145 31.54 13.62 -11.44
C PRO A 145 31.32 15.06 -10.94
N GLU A 146 30.08 15.58 -11.01
CA GLU A 146 29.75 16.92 -10.54
C GLU A 146 29.72 17.01 -9.01
N VAL A 147 29.34 15.93 -8.34
CA VAL A 147 29.42 15.79 -6.87
C VAL A 147 30.89 15.74 -6.41
N LEU A 148 31.74 15.03 -7.13
CA LEU A 148 33.15 14.82 -6.76
C LEU A 148 34.06 16.02 -7.08
N LYS A 149 33.71 16.81 -8.09
CA LYS A 149 34.55 17.92 -8.57
C LYS A 149 34.83 19.00 -7.51
N PRO A 150 33.84 19.47 -6.70
CA PRO A 150 34.11 20.39 -5.58
C PRO A 150 35.05 19.80 -4.52
N ALA A 151 35.09 18.46 -4.38
CA ALA A 151 35.98 17.76 -3.46
C ALA A 151 37.42 17.57 -4.01
N GLY A 152 37.72 18.11 -5.20
CA GLY A 152 39.07 18.13 -5.77
C GLY A 152 39.40 16.95 -6.70
N TYR A 153 38.41 16.12 -7.05
CA TYR A 153 38.62 14.97 -7.93
C TYR A 153 38.83 15.39 -9.39
N VAL A 154 39.79 14.75 -10.06
CA VAL A 154 39.84 14.71 -11.53
C VAL A 154 38.98 13.56 -12.02
N THR A 155 38.07 13.83 -12.96
CA THR A 155 37.04 12.88 -13.35
C THR A 155 37.18 12.43 -14.81
N ALA A 156 37.11 11.13 -15.05
CA ALA A 156 37.18 10.56 -16.40
C ALA A 156 36.07 9.55 -16.67
N ARG A 157 35.48 9.63 -17.87
CA ARG A 157 34.62 8.60 -18.45
C ARG A 157 35.28 8.04 -19.70
N LEU A 158 35.62 6.75 -19.70
CA LEU A 158 36.25 6.09 -20.83
C LEU A 158 35.42 4.90 -21.29
N GLY A 159 34.55 5.11 -22.28
CA GLY A 159 33.78 4.03 -22.90
C GLY A 159 32.33 4.41 -23.24
N LYS A 160 31.38 3.51 -22.95
CA LYS A 160 29.96 3.68 -23.27
C LYS A 160 29.25 4.65 -22.34
N TRP A 161 28.60 5.70 -22.89
CA TRP A 161 27.77 6.65 -22.11
C TRP A 161 26.29 6.25 -22.09
N HIS A 162 25.65 6.26 -23.25
CA HIS A 162 24.28 5.82 -23.49
C HIS A 162 23.18 6.63 -22.76
N LEU A 163 23.46 7.89 -22.43
CA LEU A 163 22.55 8.82 -21.74
C LEU A 163 22.37 10.15 -22.51
N GLY A 164 22.48 10.12 -23.83
CA GLY A 164 22.40 11.32 -24.68
C GLY A 164 23.72 12.04 -24.82
N ASP A 165 23.68 13.37 -24.87
CA ASP A 165 24.89 14.20 -24.87
C ASP A 165 25.59 14.12 -23.52
N ASP A 166 26.92 14.16 -23.55
CA ASP A 166 27.75 14.14 -22.35
C ASP A 166 27.96 15.57 -21.86
N THR A 167 27.09 16.00 -20.94
CA THR A 167 27.10 17.32 -20.31
C THR A 167 27.31 17.25 -18.80
N GLN A 168 27.63 16.07 -18.27
CA GLN A 168 27.56 15.75 -16.84
C GLN A 168 28.93 15.86 -16.16
N GLY A 169 29.66 16.94 -16.39
CA GLY A 169 30.79 17.36 -15.53
C GLY A 169 32.13 16.62 -15.63
N PHE A 170 32.26 15.53 -16.41
CA PHE A 170 33.53 14.82 -16.61
C PHE A 170 34.63 15.73 -17.21
N ASP A 171 35.83 15.71 -16.63
CA ASP A 171 36.99 16.47 -17.14
C ASP A 171 37.60 15.83 -18.38
N LEU A 172 37.69 14.49 -18.37
CA LEU A 172 38.10 13.69 -19.51
C LEU A 172 36.96 12.76 -19.92
N SER A 173 36.30 13.08 -21.02
CA SER A 173 35.35 12.18 -21.64
C SER A 173 35.96 11.55 -22.88
N SER A 174 35.83 10.22 -23.02
CA SER A 174 36.15 9.56 -24.28
C SER A 174 35.13 9.97 -25.34
N ALA A 175 35.42 11.05 -26.05
CA ALA A 175 35.10 11.11 -27.46
C ALA A 175 36.07 10.15 -28.18
N ASN A 176 35.53 9.28 -29.04
CA ASN A 176 36.18 8.14 -29.66
C ASN A 176 37.66 8.33 -30.06
N GLY A 177 38.43 7.23 -30.10
CA GLY A 177 39.52 7.06 -31.07
C GLY A 177 39.18 7.76 -32.39
N LYS A 178 40.16 8.50 -32.94
CA LYS A 178 40.05 9.49 -34.04
C LYS A 178 38.61 9.86 -34.49
N GLY A 179 38.08 10.98 -33.99
CA GLY A 179 36.95 11.66 -34.66
C GLY A 179 35.97 12.53 -33.85
N GLY A 180 36.01 12.57 -32.51
CA GLY A 180 35.10 13.46 -31.77
C GLY A 180 33.62 13.02 -31.79
N PRO A 181 32.67 13.83 -31.30
CA PRO A 181 31.40 13.35 -30.73
C PRO A 181 30.52 12.53 -31.68
N GLY A 182 29.91 11.45 -31.18
CA GLY A 182 28.79 10.75 -31.81
C GLY A 182 29.04 9.33 -32.38
N GLY A 183 30.28 8.84 -32.41
CA GLY A 183 30.51 7.46 -32.88
C GLY A 183 30.25 6.41 -31.80
N ARG A 184 29.73 5.24 -32.18
CA ARG A 184 29.49 4.09 -31.29
C ARG A 184 30.48 2.98 -31.64
N PHE A 185 31.08 2.31 -30.66
CA PHE A 185 32.07 1.22 -30.89
C PHE A 185 31.44 -0.18 -30.98
N TYR A 186 30.22 -0.27 -31.49
CA TYR A 186 29.56 -1.56 -31.66
C TYR A 186 30.34 -2.45 -32.63
N GLY A 187 30.83 -3.59 -32.13
CA GLY A 187 31.56 -4.59 -32.91
C GLY A 187 33.04 -4.27 -33.20
N GLU A 188 33.63 -3.28 -32.53
CA GLU A 188 35.06 -2.98 -32.63
C GLU A 188 35.88 -3.96 -31.78
N VAL A 189 36.62 -4.86 -32.43
CA VAL A 189 37.31 -6.00 -31.80
C VAL A 189 38.31 -5.61 -30.69
N HIS A 190 38.94 -4.45 -30.82
CA HIS A 190 39.99 -4.00 -29.88
C HIS A 190 39.54 -2.87 -28.95
N VAL A 191 38.23 -2.63 -28.83
CA VAL A 191 37.71 -1.50 -28.05
C VAL A 191 38.11 -1.60 -26.58
N THR A 192 38.07 -2.80 -26.01
CA THR A 192 38.40 -3.02 -24.60
C THR A 192 39.87 -2.74 -24.32
N GLU A 193 40.81 -3.20 -25.15
CA GLU A 193 42.22 -2.85 -24.99
C GLU A 193 42.46 -1.35 -25.18
N GLN A 194 41.84 -0.71 -26.17
CA GLN A 194 42.01 0.73 -26.42
C GLN A 194 41.48 1.59 -25.27
N LEU A 195 40.34 1.22 -24.67
CA LEU A 195 39.80 1.90 -23.50
C LEU A 195 40.67 1.68 -22.27
N THR A 196 41.17 0.45 -22.10
CA THR A 196 42.11 0.11 -21.03
C THR A 196 43.39 0.93 -21.14
N ASP A 197 44.01 1.02 -22.32
CA ASP A 197 45.22 1.82 -22.55
C ASP A 197 45.05 3.29 -22.13
N ARG A 198 43.88 3.87 -22.45
CA ARG A 198 43.52 5.23 -22.04
C ARG A 198 43.31 5.35 -20.54
N ALA A 199 42.68 4.36 -19.91
CA ALA A 199 42.49 4.31 -18.46
C ALA A 199 43.83 4.24 -17.73
N LEU A 200 44.75 3.37 -18.16
CA LEU A 200 46.08 3.26 -17.55
C LEU A 200 46.83 4.59 -17.62
N LYS A 201 46.78 5.25 -18.78
CA LYS A 201 47.39 6.56 -18.97
C LYS A 201 46.76 7.63 -18.06
N PHE A 202 45.43 7.67 -17.97
CA PHE A 202 44.73 8.61 -17.09
C PHE A 202 45.14 8.41 -15.62
N MET A 203 45.21 7.17 -15.13
CA MET A 203 45.65 6.89 -13.77
C MET A 203 47.10 7.32 -13.53
N GLU A 204 48.00 7.09 -14.49
CA GLU A 204 49.39 7.52 -14.40
C GLU A 204 49.53 9.05 -14.35
N GLU A 205 48.76 9.78 -15.16
CA GLU A 205 48.77 11.24 -15.21
C GLU A 205 48.17 11.90 -13.95
N ASN A 206 47.33 11.18 -13.20
CA ASN A 206 46.60 11.70 -12.03
C ASN A 206 46.97 11.01 -10.71
N ARG A 207 48.03 10.20 -10.68
CA ARG A 207 48.48 9.41 -9.52
C ARG A 207 48.71 10.19 -8.22
N ASP A 208 49.02 11.49 -8.33
CA ASP A 208 49.43 12.32 -7.19
C ASP A 208 48.23 13.02 -6.50
N GLY A 209 47.00 12.80 -6.98
CA GLY A 209 45.77 13.34 -6.39
C GLY A 209 44.59 12.36 -6.55
N PRO A 210 43.42 12.66 -5.94
CA PRO A 210 42.24 11.83 -6.05
C PRO A 210 41.65 11.91 -7.46
N PHE A 211 41.33 10.76 -8.04
CA PHE A 211 40.61 10.69 -9.31
C PHE A 211 39.41 9.75 -9.26
N PHE A 212 38.42 10.04 -10.11
CA PHE A 212 37.32 9.15 -10.41
C PHE A 212 37.41 8.69 -11.85
N LEU A 213 37.65 7.40 -12.05
CA LEU A 213 37.66 6.77 -13.36
C LEU A 213 36.43 5.89 -13.51
N TYR A 214 35.49 6.32 -14.35
CA TYR A 214 34.40 5.50 -14.84
C TYR A 214 34.81 4.85 -16.17
N LEU A 215 35.00 3.53 -16.16
CA LEU A 215 35.44 2.70 -17.30
C LEU A 215 34.31 1.75 -17.73
N PRO A 216 33.26 2.26 -18.41
CA PRO A 216 32.18 1.44 -18.96
C PRO A 216 32.61 0.81 -20.29
N PHE A 217 32.96 -0.48 -20.30
CA PHE A 217 33.26 -1.20 -21.52
C PHE A 217 32.03 -1.29 -22.45
N TRP A 218 32.30 -1.48 -23.75
CA TRP A 218 31.28 -1.82 -24.76
C TRP A 218 31.07 -3.33 -24.85
N ASP A 219 32.11 -4.09 -24.52
CA ASP A 219 32.00 -5.54 -24.39
C ASP A 219 31.21 -5.86 -23.09
N VAL A 220 30.31 -6.83 -23.12
CA VAL A 220 30.14 -7.91 -24.12
C VAL A 220 28.92 -7.74 -25.02
N HIS A 221 28.49 -6.49 -25.27
CA HIS A 221 27.28 -6.19 -26.02
C HIS A 221 27.40 -6.54 -27.52
N THR A 222 26.27 -6.96 -28.10
CA THR A 222 26.16 -7.24 -29.55
C THR A 222 26.50 -6.02 -30.44
N PRO A 223 26.95 -6.21 -31.69
CA PRO A 223 27.21 -7.48 -32.38
C PRO A 223 28.46 -8.18 -31.82
N LEU A 224 28.38 -9.50 -31.64
CA LEU A 224 29.47 -10.28 -31.05
C LEU A 224 30.68 -10.32 -32.01
N ARG A 225 31.80 -9.77 -31.53
CA ARG A 225 33.07 -9.67 -32.24
C ARG A 225 34.19 -9.74 -31.21
N ALA A 226 35.10 -10.70 -31.36
CA ALA A 226 36.25 -10.88 -30.49
C ALA A 226 37.50 -11.11 -31.34
N ARG A 227 38.66 -11.03 -30.70
CA ARG A 227 39.92 -11.35 -31.34
C ARG A 227 39.96 -12.82 -31.75
N GLU A 228 40.48 -13.09 -32.95
CA GLU A 228 40.47 -14.44 -33.53
C GLU A 228 41.22 -15.46 -32.67
N ASP A 229 42.29 -15.06 -31.98
CA ASP A 229 43.06 -15.93 -31.10
C ASP A 229 42.24 -16.38 -29.87
N LEU A 230 41.43 -15.49 -29.30
CA LEU A 230 40.52 -15.82 -28.20
C LEU A 230 39.35 -16.69 -28.69
N VAL A 231 38.79 -16.38 -29.87
CA VAL A 231 37.73 -17.20 -30.47
C VAL A 231 38.22 -18.63 -30.71
N GLU A 232 39.44 -18.80 -31.22
CA GLU A 232 40.05 -20.10 -31.47
C GLU A 232 40.36 -20.86 -30.17
N LYS A 233 40.83 -20.15 -29.12
CA LYS A 233 41.00 -20.72 -27.77
C LYS A 233 39.68 -21.35 -27.27
N TYR A 234 38.59 -20.59 -27.27
CA TYR A 234 37.30 -21.09 -26.79
C TYR A 234 36.64 -22.08 -27.73
N ARG A 235 36.93 -22.05 -29.04
CA ARG A 235 36.48 -23.07 -29.99
C ARG A 235 37.08 -24.43 -29.62
N ARG A 236 38.38 -24.49 -29.32
CA ARG A 236 39.04 -25.72 -28.86
C ARG A 236 38.48 -26.20 -27.52
N LYS A 237 38.29 -25.29 -26.55
CA LYS A 237 37.66 -25.61 -25.26
C LYS A 237 36.24 -26.17 -25.45
N LEU A 238 35.48 -25.62 -26.41
CA LEU A 238 34.12 -26.10 -26.73
C LEU A 238 34.13 -27.52 -27.33
N GLU A 239 35.14 -27.87 -28.12
CA GLU A 239 35.30 -29.21 -28.72
C GLU A 239 35.55 -30.29 -27.66
N GLU A 240 36.17 -29.94 -26.53
CA GLU A 240 36.41 -30.83 -25.40
C GLU A 240 35.14 -31.13 -24.58
N LEU A 241 34.09 -30.30 -24.70
CA LEU A 241 32.82 -30.52 -24.02
C LEU A 241 31.98 -31.61 -24.70
N PRO A 242 31.16 -32.36 -23.93
CA PRO A 242 30.16 -33.26 -24.49
C PRO A 242 29.26 -32.53 -25.49
N GLU A 243 28.87 -33.22 -26.57
CA GLU A 243 28.05 -32.62 -27.64
C GLU A 243 26.76 -31.96 -27.10
N SER A 244 26.16 -32.56 -26.06
CA SER A 244 24.96 -32.04 -25.37
C SER A 244 25.17 -30.70 -24.64
N GLU A 245 26.40 -30.29 -24.36
CA GLU A 245 26.74 -29.03 -23.67
C GLU A 245 27.15 -27.92 -24.65
N ARG A 246 27.54 -28.26 -25.88
CA ARG A 246 28.16 -27.30 -26.82
C ARG A 246 27.25 -26.15 -27.23
N GLU A 247 25.95 -26.41 -27.38
CA GLU A 247 24.97 -25.39 -27.79
C GLU A 247 24.75 -24.30 -26.74
N LYS A 248 25.19 -24.52 -25.49
CA LYS A 248 25.03 -23.56 -24.39
C LYS A 248 26.04 -22.42 -24.43
N PHE A 249 27.12 -22.56 -25.21
CA PHE A 249 28.26 -21.64 -25.16
C PHE A 249 28.56 -21.03 -26.52
N ASN A 250 28.96 -19.77 -26.51
CA ASN A 250 29.38 -19.04 -27.69
C ASN A 250 30.87 -18.64 -27.56
N PRO A 251 31.79 -19.22 -28.36
CA PRO A 251 33.22 -18.90 -28.30
C PRO A 251 33.55 -17.44 -28.56
N VAL A 252 32.74 -16.74 -29.36
CA VAL A 252 32.92 -15.30 -29.60
C VAL A 252 32.56 -14.50 -28.35
N TYR A 253 31.46 -14.85 -27.68
CA TYR A 253 31.06 -14.21 -26.42
C TYR A 253 32.11 -14.43 -25.33
N ALA A 254 32.61 -15.66 -25.20
CA ALA A 254 33.68 -16.00 -24.26
C ALA A 254 34.98 -15.22 -24.53
N GLY A 255 35.34 -15.02 -25.80
CA GLY A 255 36.48 -14.17 -26.17
C GLY A 255 36.28 -12.69 -25.81
N MET A 256 35.05 -12.18 -25.85
CA MET A 256 34.75 -10.81 -25.39
C MET A 256 34.83 -10.71 -23.85
N ILE A 257 34.36 -11.72 -23.12
CA ILE A 257 34.50 -11.80 -21.65
C ILE A 257 35.99 -11.77 -21.26
N GLU A 258 36.83 -12.58 -21.91
CA GLU A 258 38.27 -12.61 -21.61
C GLU A 258 38.97 -11.29 -21.97
N ALA A 259 38.49 -10.54 -22.97
CA ALA A 259 38.99 -9.21 -23.25
C ALA A 259 38.68 -8.23 -22.09
N VAL A 260 37.44 -8.26 -21.56
CA VAL A 260 37.05 -7.48 -20.37
C VAL A 260 37.89 -7.87 -19.16
N ASP A 261 38.04 -9.18 -18.91
CA ASP A 261 38.88 -9.73 -17.85
C ASP A 261 40.33 -9.22 -17.93
N THR A 262 40.92 -9.30 -19.13
CA THR A 262 42.27 -8.78 -19.40
C THR A 262 42.35 -7.27 -19.09
N GLY A 263 41.32 -6.50 -19.46
CA GLY A 263 41.22 -5.08 -19.13
C GLY A 263 41.23 -4.82 -17.62
N VAL A 264 40.43 -5.58 -16.86
CA VAL A 264 40.40 -5.53 -15.39
C VAL A 264 41.77 -5.89 -14.79
N GLY A 265 42.40 -6.95 -15.30
CA GLY A 265 43.75 -7.38 -14.93
C GLY A 265 44.77 -6.26 -15.01
N ARG A 266 44.83 -5.61 -16.16
CA ARG A 266 45.75 -4.51 -16.46
C ARG A 266 45.49 -3.28 -15.59
N VAL A 267 44.24 -2.98 -15.28
CA VAL A 267 43.88 -1.87 -14.38
C VAL A 267 44.38 -2.16 -12.96
N MET A 268 44.14 -3.36 -12.42
CA MET A 268 44.67 -3.75 -11.11
C MET A 268 46.20 -3.70 -11.07
N ASP A 269 46.86 -4.26 -12.08
CA ASP A 269 48.32 -4.28 -12.14
C ASP A 269 48.89 -2.86 -12.18
N LYS A 270 48.22 -1.92 -12.87
CA LYS A 270 48.64 -0.51 -12.89
C LYS A 270 48.41 0.19 -11.54
N VAL A 271 47.32 -0.10 -10.84
CA VAL A 271 47.10 0.41 -9.46
C VAL A 271 48.23 -0.05 -8.53
N ASP A 272 48.64 -1.31 -8.65
CA ASP A 272 49.73 -1.88 -7.86
C ASP A 272 51.10 -1.31 -8.28
N GLU A 273 51.36 -1.16 -9.59
CA GLU A 273 52.57 -0.55 -10.15
C GLU A 273 52.76 0.91 -9.72
N LEU A 274 51.66 1.67 -9.67
CA LEU A 274 51.67 3.08 -9.23
C LEU A 274 51.83 3.22 -7.71
N GLY A 275 51.69 2.13 -6.94
CA GLY A 275 51.78 2.14 -5.49
C GLY A 275 50.60 2.84 -4.80
N ILE A 276 49.44 2.89 -5.45
CA ILE A 276 48.23 3.58 -4.95
C ILE A 276 47.16 2.62 -4.42
N ALA A 277 47.44 1.31 -4.37
CA ALA A 277 46.47 0.27 -4.02
C ALA A 277 45.82 0.45 -2.64
N GLU A 278 46.54 0.98 -1.66
CA GLU A 278 46.01 1.26 -0.30
C GLU A 278 45.07 2.47 -0.25
N ASN A 279 45.03 3.28 -1.32
CA ASN A 279 44.18 4.45 -1.46
C ASN A 279 43.35 4.42 -2.76
N THR A 280 42.97 3.23 -3.21
CA THR A 280 42.13 3.05 -4.41
C THR A 280 41.05 2.01 -4.17
N LEU A 281 39.79 2.43 -4.29
CA LEU A 281 38.66 1.53 -4.44
C LEU A 281 38.52 1.13 -5.92
N ILE A 282 38.61 -0.16 -6.21
CA ILE A 282 38.27 -0.72 -7.53
C ILE A 282 36.93 -1.43 -7.41
N VAL A 283 35.96 -1.03 -8.23
CA VAL A 283 34.63 -1.65 -8.35
C VAL A 283 34.51 -2.32 -9.72
N PHE A 284 34.06 -3.57 -9.75
CA PHE A 284 33.62 -4.24 -10.98
C PHE A 284 32.14 -4.60 -10.87
N ILE A 285 31.34 -4.25 -11.86
CA ILE A 285 29.90 -4.57 -11.96
C ILE A 285 29.43 -4.65 -13.43
N SER A 286 28.22 -5.14 -13.68
CA SER A 286 27.55 -5.07 -15.00
C SER A 286 26.33 -4.16 -14.96
N ASP A 287 25.91 -3.59 -16.10
CA ASP A 287 24.78 -2.65 -16.18
C ASP A 287 23.39 -3.31 -16.26
N ASN A 288 23.32 -4.61 -16.54
CA ASN A 288 22.11 -5.41 -16.49
C ASN A 288 22.45 -6.89 -16.63
N GLY A 289 21.44 -7.74 -16.49
CA GLY A 289 21.56 -9.16 -16.79
C GLY A 289 22.02 -9.47 -18.22
N GLY A 290 22.40 -10.72 -18.45
CA GLY A 290 22.94 -11.20 -19.72
C GLY A 290 21.89 -11.39 -20.80
N THR A 291 22.35 -11.65 -22.03
CA THR A 291 21.48 -12.02 -23.16
C THR A 291 21.54 -13.53 -23.42
N VAL A 292 20.99 -14.00 -24.54
CA VAL A 292 20.94 -15.44 -24.88
C VAL A 292 22.32 -16.14 -25.01
N SER A 293 23.42 -15.39 -25.08
CA SER A 293 24.78 -15.96 -25.08
C SER A 293 25.41 -16.11 -23.68
N SER A 294 24.75 -15.56 -22.66
CA SER A 294 25.13 -15.59 -21.25
C SER A 294 24.62 -16.85 -20.55
N GLN A 295 25.24 -17.23 -19.43
CA GLN A 295 24.74 -18.27 -18.55
C GLN A 295 23.74 -17.68 -17.53
N LEU A 296 22.45 -17.87 -17.80
CA LEU A 296 21.37 -17.26 -16.99
C LEU A 296 20.88 -18.17 -15.85
N ASP A 297 20.91 -19.49 -16.05
CA ASP A 297 20.37 -20.46 -15.07
C ASP A 297 21.03 -20.32 -13.68
N PRO A 298 20.30 -20.54 -12.58
CA PRO A 298 18.89 -20.93 -12.52
C PRO A 298 17.93 -19.72 -12.54
N LEU A 299 18.44 -18.50 -12.76
CA LEU A 299 17.63 -17.29 -12.69
C LEU A 299 16.70 -17.18 -13.89
N ARG A 300 15.48 -16.68 -13.68
CA ARG A 300 14.48 -16.49 -14.73
C ARG A 300 14.65 -15.14 -15.43
N GLY A 301 14.29 -15.13 -16.71
CA GLY A 301 14.33 -13.94 -17.56
C GLY A 301 15.68 -13.75 -18.26
N MET A 302 15.98 -12.51 -18.64
CA MET A 302 17.26 -12.06 -19.22
C MET A 302 17.24 -10.53 -19.27
N LYS A 303 18.29 -9.89 -19.82
CA LYS A 303 18.30 -8.46 -20.15
C LYS A 303 16.93 -8.00 -20.67
N GLY A 304 16.36 -6.97 -20.06
CA GLY A 304 15.06 -6.41 -20.44
C GLY A 304 13.89 -6.83 -19.55
N SER A 305 14.04 -7.91 -18.75
CA SER A 305 13.01 -8.37 -17.82
C SER A 305 13.30 -7.94 -16.38
N LEU A 306 12.26 -7.77 -15.56
CA LEU A 306 12.40 -7.54 -14.11
C LEU A 306 12.61 -8.81 -13.28
N PHE A 307 12.62 -9.99 -13.91
CA PHE A 307 13.04 -11.24 -13.26
C PHE A 307 14.55 -11.22 -12.96
N GLU A 308 15.01 -12.07 -12.03
CA GLU A 308 16.35 -12.07 -11.45
C GLU A 308 17.46 -12.09 -12.52
N ALA A 309 17.31 -12.86 -13.60
CA ALA A 309 18.34 -12.94 -14.64
C ALA A 309 18.47 -11.65 -15.48
N GLY A 310 17.52 -10.71 -15.37
CA GLY A 310 17.55 -9.42 -16.04
C GLY A 310 18.12 -8.28 -15.20
N VAL A 311 18.08 -8.41 -13.87
CA VAL A 311 18.50 -7.34 -12.94
C VAL A 311 19.63 -7.72 -11.99
N ARG A 312 19.88 -9.01 -11.72
CA ARG A 312 21.01 -9.46 -10.90
C ARG A 312 22.28 -9.48 -11.75
N VAL A 313 23.37 -8.95 -11.20
CA VAL A 313 24.65 -8.76 -11.90
C VAL A 313 25.81 -9.24 -11.04
N PRO A 314 26.94 -9.68 -11.63
CA PRO A 314 28.12 -9.99 -10.82
C PRO A 314 28.76 -8.70 -10.35
N ALA A 315 29.18 -8.65 -9.09
CA ALA A 315 29.91 -7.50 -8.56
C ALA A 315 30.97 -7.91 -7.54
N CYS A 316 32.11 -7.22 -7.58
CA CYS A 316 33.14 -7.31 -6.56
C CYS A 316 33.89 -5.98 -6.39
N MET A 317 34.47 -5.78 -5.22
CA MET A 317 35.20 -4.56 -4.87
C MET A 317 36.53 -4.89 -4.20
N ARG A 318 37.60 -4.17 -4.56
CA ARG A 318 38.94 -4.29 -3.95
C ARG A 318 39.40 -2.95 -3.40
N TRP A 319 39.87 -2.94 -2.16
CA TRP A 319 40.62 -1.83 -1.57
C TRP A 319 41.64 -2.41 -0.59
N THR A 320 42.91 -2.38 -1.00
CA THR A 320 44.00 -3.00 -0.23
C THR A 320 44.12 -2.34 1.15
N GLY A 321 44.13 -3.15 2.21
CA GLY A 321 44.27 -2.67 3.59
C GLY A 321 42.96 -2.19 4.24
N ARG A 322 41.86 -2.10 3.50
CA ARG A 322 40.53 -1.74 4.03
C ARG A 322 39.50 -2.86 3.90
N ILE A 323 39.29 -3.35 2.68
CA ILE A 323 38.37 -4.47 2.43
C ILE A 323 39.09 -5.78 2.78
N GLU A 324 38.43 -6.63 3.57
CA GLU A 324 38.94 -7.98 3.89
C GLU A 324 39.02 -8.85 2.62
N PRO A 325 40.22 -9.34 2.23
CA PRO A 325 40.38 -10.15 1.02
C PRO A 325 39.63 -11.49 1.09
N GLY A 326 38.91 -11.83 0.02
CA GLY A 326 38.15 -13.07 -0.11
C GLY A 326 36.84 -13.06 0.68
N SER A 327 36.40 -11.90 1.18
CA SER A 327 35.15 -11.76 1.91
C SER A 327 33.93 -11.80 0.97
N THR A 328 32.74 -12.00 1.55
CA THR A 328 31.48 -12.04 0.81
C THR A 328 30.43 -11.22 1.55
N CYS A 329 29.67 -10.44 0.79
CA CYS A 329 28.55 -9.64 1.28
C CYS A 329 27.23 -10.11 0.66
N GLU A 330 26.28 -10.46 1.52
CA GLU A 330 24.93 -10.88 1.12
C GLU A 330 23.92 -9.74 1.09
N THR A 331 24.30 -8.57 1.63
CA THR A 331 23.45 -7.38 1.64
C THR A 331 23.13 -6.95 0.22
N PRO A 332 21.84 -6.80 -0.14
CA PRO A 332 21.47 -6.32 -1.46
C PRO A 332 22.00 -4.90 -1.72
N ILE A 333 22.62 -4.71 -2.89
CA ILE A 333 23.08 -3.41 -3.38
C ILE A 333 22.50 -3.14 -4.77
N THR A 334 22.32 -1.88 -5.12
CA THR A 334 21.80 -1.47 -6.43
C THR A 334 22.53 -0.25 -6.99
N SER A 335 22.40 0.01 -8.29
CA SER A 335 23.14 1.08 -8.96
C SER A 335 22.93 2.48 -8.34
N VAL A 336 21.77 2.76 -7.75
CA VAL A 336 21.49 4.06 -7.11
C VAL A 336 22.38 4.32 -5.89
N ASP A 337 22.94 3.27 -5.28
CA ASP A 337 23.74 3.36 -4.05
C ASP A 337 25.13 3.99 -4.28
N PHE A 338 25.61 4.03 -5.53
CA PHE A 338 26.98 4.47 -5.82
C PHE A 338 27.17 5.99 -5.80
N LEU A 339 26.17 6.81 -6.12
CA LEU A 339 26.30 8.26 -5.95
C LEU A 339 26.56 8.65 -4.49
N PRO A 340 25.74 8.21 -3.51
CA PRO A 340 26.01 8.54 -2.11
C PRO A 340 27.28 7.89 -1.57
N THR A 341 27.63 6.69 -2.03
CA THR A 341 28.90 6.04 -1.66
C THR A 341 30.11 6.85 -2.14
N CYS A 342 30.12 7.29 -3.40
CA CYS A 342 31.19 8.13 -3.95
C CYS A 342 31.29 9.48 -3.21
N ALA A 343 30.15 10.10 -2.89
CA ALA A 343 30.12 11.35 -2.14
C ALA A 343 30.73 11.19 -0.74
N SER A 344 30.35 10.11 -0.03
CA SER A 344 30.85 9.77 1.30
C SER A 344 32.36 9.55 1.30
N LEU A 345 32.87 8.75 0.37
CA LEU A 345 34.31 8.49 0.20
C LEU A 345 35.12 9.76 -0.08
N ALA A 346 34.55 10.69 -0.85
CA ALA A 346 35.20 11.95 -1.21
C ALA A 346 35.06 13.04 -0.13
N GLY A 347 34.22 12.84 0.88
CA GLY A 347 33.81 13.92 1.79
C GLY A 347 33.04 15.04 1.06
N ALA A 348 32.31 14.69 -0.01
CA ALA A 348 31.51 15.62 -0.81
C ALA A 348 30.06 15.68 -0.31
N GLU A 349 29.40 16.82 -0.52
CA GLU A 349 27.99 16.99 -0.21
C GLU A 349 27.09 16.38 -1.30
N LEU A 350 25.99 15.74 -0.87
CA LEU A 350 24.96 15.25 -1.79
C LEU A 350 24.19 16.41 -2.44
N PRO A 351 23.69 16.22 -3.68
CA PRO A 351 22.88 17.25 -4.34
C PRO A 351 21.58 17.50 -3.56
N THR A 352 21.23 18.77 -3.38
CA THR A 352 19.96 19.19 -2.75
C THR A 352 18.86 19.48 -3.76
N THR A 353 19.20 19.49 -5.06
CA THR A 353 18.29 19.83 -6.17
C THR A 353 17.55 18.62 -6.73
N GLN A 354 17.90 17.41 -6.31
CA GLN A 354 17.24 16.16 -6.67
C GLN A 354 17.18 15.23 -5.45
N PRO A 355 16.22 14.29 -5.39
CA PRO A 355 16.27 13.20 -4.43
C PRO A 355 17.52 12.34 -4.66
N VAL A 356 18.05 11.75 -3.59
CA VAL A 356 19.03 10.65 -3.67
C VAL A 356 18.34 9.43 -3.07
N ASP A 357 18.00 8.47 -3.93
CA ASP A 357 17.24 7.26 -3.54
C ASP A 357 18.16 6.15 -3.01
N GLY A 358 19.47 6.20 -3.32
CA GLY A 358 20.46 5.22 -2.90
C GLY A 358 20.93 5.36 -1.46
N THR A 359 21.57 4.30 -0.96
CA THR A 359 22.18 4.23 0.37
C THR A 359 23.71 4.22 0.27
N ASP A 360 24.38 4.87 1.22
CA ASP A 360 25.84 4.83 1.32
C ASP A 360 26.33 3.41 1.69
N LEU A 361 27.16 2.81 0.83
CA LEU A 361 27.72 1.48 1.01
C LEU A 361 29.07 1.47 1.73
N THR A 362 29.61 2.63 2.13
CA THR A 362 30.90 2.68 2.83
C THR A 362 31.00 1.76 4.06
N PRO A 363 29.95 1.55 4.89
CA PRO A 363 30.02 0.60 6.00
C PRO A 363 30.29 -0.84 5.54
N LEU A 364 29.75 -1.25 4.39
CA LEU A 364 29.94 -2.60 3.86
C LEU A 364 31.41 -2.86 3.49
N LEU A 365 32.18 -1.82 3.11
CA LEU A 365 33.60 -1.96 2.78
C LEU A 365 34.43 -2.39 4.01
N ASP A 366 33.95 -2.05 5.20
CA ASP A 366 34.57 -2.38 6.48
C ASP A 366 33.94 -3.63 7.14
N GLY A 367 33.06 -4.34 6.42
CA GLY A 367 32.33 -5.51 6.93
C GLY A 367 31.16 -5.19 7.86
N GLU A 368 30.81 -3.92 8.01
CA GLU A 368 29.72 -3.46 8.87
C GLU A 368 28.37 -3.47 8.12
N PRO A 369 27.25 -3.80 8.79
CA PRO A 369 25.95 -3.85 8.14
C PRO A 369 25.38 -2.45 7.85
N ILE A 370 24.49 -2.38 6.85
CA ILE A 370 23.58 -1.24 6.63
C ILE A 370 22.15 -1.65 6.96
N GLU A 371 21.27 -0.67 7.19
CA GLU A 371 19.86 -0.93 7.51
C GLU A 371 19.15 -1.70 6.37
N GLU A 372 18.29 -2.66 6.73
CA GLU A 372 17.47 -3.37 5.76
C GLU A 372 16.53 -2.40 5.05
N ARG A 373 16.56 -2.42 3.71
CA ARG A 373 15.77 -1.54 2.85
C ARG A 373 15.19 -2.30 1.67
N ALA A 374 14.14 -1.73 1.08
CA ALA A 374 13.64 -2.20 -0.21
C ALA A 374 14.45 -1.61 -1.37
N ILE A 375 14.64 -2.43 -2.41
CA ILE A 375 15.20 -2.04 -3.72
C ILE A 375 14.06 -2.14 -4.74
N PHE A 376 13.98 -1.18 -5.66
CA PHE A 376 12.86 -1.03 -6.57
C PHE A 376 13.30 -1.02 -8.05
N TRP A 377 12.40 -1.47 -8.93
CA TRP A 377 12.52 -1.37 -10.39
C TRP A 377 11.19 -1.01 -11.01
N HIS A 378 11.21 -0.19 -12.05
CA HIS A 378 10.01 0.17 -12.79
C HIS A 378 10.29 0.20 -14.30
N TYR A 379 9.44 -0.48 -15.06
CA TYR A 379 9.56 -0.64 -16.50
C TYR A 379 8.17 -0.58 -17.16
N PRO A 380 7.72 0.59 -17.66
CA PRO A 380 6.35 0.80 -18.18
C PRO A 380 6.21 0.53 -19.69
N LEU A 381 7.12 -0.24 -20.30
CA LEU A 381 7.24 -0.36 -21.77
C LEU A 381 7.26 -1.83 -22.22
N TYR A 382 7.23 -2.05 -23.53
CA TYR A 382 7.44 -3.38 -24.13
C TYR A 382 8.78 -3.48 -24.85
N LEU A 383 9.38 -4.66 -24.76
CA LEU A 383 10.60 -5.02 -25.48
C LEU A 383 10.48 -6.42 -26.06
N ASP A 384 10.51 -6.51 -27.38
CA ASP A 384 10.49 -7.76 -28.14
C ASP A 384 11.67 -8.70 -27.83
N GLY A 385 11.40 -10.00 -27.92
CA GLY A 385 12.37 -11.07 -27.76
C GLY A 385 11.89 -12.19 -26.85
N LYS A 386 12.75 -13.21 -26.68
CA LYS A 386 12.47 -14.40 -25.87
C LYS A 386 12.29 -14.02 -24.40
N GLY A 387 11.17 -14.41 -23.80
CA GLY A 387 10.76 -14.09 -22.44
C GLY A 387 9.37 -14.65 -22.14
N LEU A 388 8.44 -13.81 -21.67
CA LEU A 388 7.06 -14.20 -21.43
C LEU A 388 6.36 -14.49 -22.76
N THR A 389 5.91 -15.73 -22.94
CA THR A 389 5.26 -16.19 -24.18
C THR A 389 3.75 -15.99 -24.11
N PHE A 390 3.14 -15.58 -25.23
CA PHE A 390 1.69 -15.42 -25.39
C PHE A 390 1.23 -16.01 -26.73
N THR A 391 -0.05 -16.37 -26.83
CA THR A 391 -0.63 -16.96 -28.04
C THR A 391 -1.20 -15.86 -28.96
N LEU A 392 -0.92 -15.97 -30.25
CA LEU A 392 -1.45 -15.10 -31.30
C LEU A 392 -2.76 -15.66 -31.87
N PRO A 393 -3.63 -14.83 -32.48
CA PRO A 393 -4.92 -15.28 -33.02
C PRO A 393 -4.84 -16.39 -34.08
N ASP A 394 -3.72 -16.51 -34.77
CA ASP A 394 -3.46 -17.57 -35.76
C ASP A 394 -2.93 -18.88 -35.14
N GLY A 395 -2.86 -18.95 -33.81
CA GLY A 395 -2.34 -20.09 -33.04
C GLY A 395 -0.83 -20.14 -32.92
N SER A 396 -0.10 -19.19 -33.51
CA SER A 396 1.35 -19.05 -33.30
C SER A 396 1.66 -18.41 -31.94
N THR A 397 2.94 -18.36 -31.57
CA THR A 397 3.38 -17.79 -30.28
C THR A 397 4.17 -16.51 -30.49
N GLY A 398 3.83 -15.48 -29.73
CA GLY A 398 4.63 -14.28 -29.54
C GLY A 398 5.35 -14.31 -28.19
N SER A 399 6.30 -13.40 -28.00
CA SER A 399 7.06 -13.32 -26.75
C SER A 399 7.49 -11.90 -26.43
N TRP A 400 7.40 -11.52 -25.16
CA TRP A 400 7.94 -10.28 -24.62
C TRP A 400 9.14 -10.56 -23.73
N ARG A 401 10.28 -9.95 -24.06
CA ARG A 401 11.46 -9.95 -23.21
C ARG A 401 11.27 -9.04 -21.99
N GLY A 402 10.69 -7.88 -22.24
CA GLY A 402 10.24 -6.93 -21.22
C GLY A 402 8.81 -6.50 -21.52
N PHE A 403 8.02 -6.31 -20.47
CA PHE A 403 6.63 -5.89 -20.54
C PHE A 403 6.32 -4.98 -19.34
N PRO A 404 5.26 -4.16 -19.39
CA PRO A 404 4.93 -3.21 -18.35
C PRO A 404 4.84 -3.85 -16.96
N SER A 405 5.75 -3.48 -16.06
CA SER A 405 5.82 -4.01 -14.69
C SER A 405 6.52 -3.08 -13.70
N THR A 406 6.23 -3.26 -12.42
CA THR A 406 7.01 -2.70 -11.30
C THR A 406 7.43 -3.82 -10.36
N SER A 407 8.63 -3.77 -9.81
CA SER A 407 9.12 -4.79 -8.87
C SER A 407 9.79 -4.15 -7.67
N MET A 408 9.75 -4.85 -6.54
CA MET A 408 10.58 -4.56 -5.38
C MET A 408 11.17 -5.83 -4.78
N ARG A 409 12.32 -5.70 -4.13
CA ARG A 409 12.93 -6.71 -3.27
C ARG A 409 13.11 -6.15 -1.87
N ARG A 410 12.74 -6.92 -0.85
CA ARG A 410 13.07 -6.64 0.57
C ARG A 410 13.42 -7.93 1.29
N GLY A 411 14.64 -8.02 1.81
CA GLY A 411 15.19 -9.25 2.39
C GLY A 411 15.18 -10.40 1.37
N ASP A 412 14.58 -11.52 1.76
CA ASP A 412 14.46 -12.72 0.93
C ASP A 412 13.31 -12.64 -0.09
N TRP A 413 12.42 -11.65 0.03
CA TRP A 413 11.19 -11.59 -0.77
C TRP A 413 11.33 -10.62 -1.94
N LYS A 414 10.76 -11.01 -3.09
CA LYS A 414 10.61 -10.16 -4.26
C LYS A 414 9.16 -10.18 -4.74
N LEU A 415 8.62 -8.99 -4.96
CA LEU A 415 7.28 -8.76 -5.49
C LEU A 415 7.39 -8.15 -6.89
N ILE A 416 6.58 -8.64 -7.83
CA ILE A 416 6.44 -8.10 -9.19
C ILE A 416 4.96 -7.84 -9.43
N GLU A 417 4.61 -6.59 -9.75
CA GLU A 417 3.32 -6.19 -10.29
C GLU A 417 3.37 -6.21 -11.83
N PHE A 418 2.42 -6.92 -12.44
CA PHE A 418 2.22 -7.01 -13.88
C PHE A 418 1.12 -6.05 -14.30
N HIS A 419 1.45 -5.00 -15.07
CA HIS A 419 0.48 -3.92 -15.38
C HIS A 419 -0.54 -4.29 -16.46
N GLU A 420 -0.29 -5.35 -17.25
CA GLU A 420 -1.24 -5.76 -18.29
C GLU A 420 -2.56 -6.29 -17.72
N ASP A 421 -2.49 -7.00 -16.60
CA ASP A 421 -3.63 -7.68 -15.97
C ASP A 421 -3.77 -7.37 -14.47
N ASN A 422 -2.93 -6.48 -13.94
CA ASN A 422 -2.86 -6.10 -12.51
C ASN A 422 -2.63 -7.29 -11.59
N THR A 423 -1.95 -8.34 -12.07
CA THR A 423 -1.57 -9.48 -11.24
C THR A 423 -0.29 -9.22 -10.44
N ILE A 424 -0.10 -10.01 -9.38
CA ILE A 424 1.07 -9.94 -8.51
C ILE A 424 1.76 -11.30 -8.47
N GLY A 425 3.08 -11.28 -8.68
CA GLY A 425 3.99 -12.36 -8.36
C GLY A 425 4.75 -12.08 -7.07
N LEU A 426 4.67 -12.97 -6.09
CA LEU A 426 5.54 -12.97 -4.92
C LEU A 426 6.46 -14.20 -4.97
N TYR A 427 7.76 -14.00 -4.79
CA TYR A 427 8.78 -15.04 -4.82
C TYR A 427 9.70 -14.91 -3.61
N ASN A 428 10.05 -16.04 -3.00
CA ASN A 428 11.11 -16.11 -1.99
C ASN A 428 12.42 -16.47 -2.69
N LEU A 429 13.33 -15.51 -2.85
CA LEU A 429 14.58 -15.66 -3.59
C LEU A 429 15.62 -16.55 -2.91
N LYS A 430 15.46 -16.80 -1.60
CA LYS A 430 16.34 -17.71 -0.87
C LYS A 430 16.06 -19.17 -1.22
N ASP A 431 14.77 -19.51 -1.33
CA ASP A 431 14.32 -20.87 -1.61
C ASP A 431 14.06 -21.11 -3.10
N ASP A 432 13.69 -20.07 -3.85
CA ASP A 432 13.34 -20.08 -5.28
C ASP A 432 14.02 -18.91 -6.03
N PRO A 433 15.35 -18.95 -6.23
CA PRO A 433 16.07 -17.92 -6.99
C PRO A 433 15.67 -17.89 -8.48
N GLY A 434 14.99 -18.93 -8.97
CA GLY A 434 14.48 -19.02 -10.33
C GLY A 434 13.10 -18.40 -10.52
N GLU A 435 12.47 -17.84 -9.47
CA GLU A 435 11.14 -17.23 -9.54
C GLU A 435 10.12 -18.13 -10.28
N THR A 436 10.15 -19.41 -9.93
CA THR A 436 9.37 -20.48 -10.56
C THR A 436 7.99 -20.62 -9.94
N THR A 437 7.84 -20.29 -8.66
CA THR A 437 6.60 -20.49 -7.92
C THR A 437 6.09 -19.16 -7.35
N ASN A 438 4.95 -18.69 -7.87
CA ASN A 438 4.25 -17.56 -7.28
C ASN A 438 3.57 -18.00 -5.97
N VAL A 439 3.97 -17.43 -4.85
CA VAL A 439 3.44 -17.75 -3.51
C VAL A 439 2.62 -16.62 -2.90
N SER A 440 2.14 -15.67 -3.72
CA SER A 440 1.40 -14.49 -3.25
C SER A 440 0.14 -14.84 -2.46
N GLU A 441 -0.62 -15.84 -2.92
CA GLU A 441 -1.82 -16.36 -2.24
C GLU A 441 -1.49 -17.15 -0.96
N GLN A 442 -0.29 -17.74 -0.88
CA GLN A 442 0.16 -18.55 0.25
C GLN A 442 0.73 -17.68 1.38
N HIS A 443 1.22 -16.49 1.05
CA HIS A 443 1.75 -15.50 2.00
C HIS A 443 1.06 -14.14 1.85
N PRO A 444 -0.27 -14.06 2.05
CA PRO A 444 -1.04 -12.83 1.83
C PRO A 444 -0.54 -11.67 2.72
N GLU A 445 -0.01 -11.95 3.92
CA GLU A 445 0.56 -10.94 4.81
C GLU A 445 1.83 -10.29 4.25
N VAL A 446 2.73 -11.09 3.67
CA VAL A 446 3.95 -10.60 3.02
C VAL A 446 3.57 -9.85 1.74
N THR A 447 2.67 -10.42 0.94
CA THR A 447 2.15 -9.82 -0.28
C THR A 447 1.56 -8.44 -0.02
N HIS A 448 0.64 -8.31 0.94
CA HIS A 448 -0.01 -7.04 1.23
C HIS A 448 0.97 -5.99 1.76
N ARG A 449 1.88 -6.37 2.66
CA ARG A 449 2.89 -5.45 3.19
C ARG A 449 3.81 -4.92 2.09
N MET A 450 4.33 -5.82 1.24
CA MET A 450 5.19 -5.42 0.13
C MET A 450 4.42 -4.64 -0.94
N ARG A 451 3.17 -5.01 -1.25
CA ARG A 451 2.31 -4.25 -2.15
C ARG A 451 2.15 -2.81 -1.67
N ALA A 452 1.82 -2.61 -0.39
CA ALA A 452 1.66 -1.28 0.19
C ALA A 452 2.97 -0.45 0.14
N GLU A 453 4.12 -1.09 0.36
CA GLU A 453 5.42 -0.44 0.21
C GLU A 453 5.72 -0.08 -1.26
N LEU A 454 5.36 -0.96 -2.21
CA LEU A 454 5.46 -0.70 -3.64
C LEU A 454 4.56 0.47 -4.06
N ASP A 455 3.32 0.52 -3.58
CA ASP A 455 2.35 1.60 -3.85
C ASP A 455 2.88 2.95 -3.36
N ALA A 456 3.34 2.98 -2.11
CA ALA A 456 3.91 4.19 -1.51
C ALA A 456 5.15 4.67 -2.29
N TRP A 457 5.98 3.73 -2.77
CA TRP A 457 7.12 4.07 -3.63
C TRP A 457 6.68 4.59 -5.00
N GLN A 458 5.68 3.98 -5.64
CA GLN A 458 5.16 4.44 -6.93
C GLN A 458 4.57 5.86 -6.81
N GLU A 459 3.83 6.14 -5.75
CA GLU A 459 3.28 7.47 -5.46
C GLU A 459 4.41 8.49 -5.23
N LYS A 460 5.36 8.18 -4.33
CA LYS A 460 6.50 9.04 -3.98
C LYS A 460 7.40 9.35 -5.18
N THR A 461 7.52 8.41 -6.12
CA THR A 461 8.36 8.56 -7.32
C THR A 461 7.58 9.03 -8.53
N GLN A 462 6.25 9.13 -8.43
CA GLN A 462 5.34 9.42 -9.54
C GLN A 462 5.58 8.46 -10.71
N ALA A 463 5.72 7.16 -10.39
CA ALA A 463 5.95 6.10 -11.37
C ALA A 463 4.78 6.03 -12.38
N PRO A 464 5.03 6.20 -13.68
CA PRO A 464 3.96 6.16 -14.66
C PRO A 464 3.47 4.73 -14.89
N ILE A 465 2.21 4.47 -14.58
CA ILE A 465 1.57 3.19 -14.83
C ILE A 465 0.70 3.31 -16.09
N PRO A 466 1.01 2.58 -17.17
CA PRO A 466 0.16 2.58 -18.36
C PRO A 466 -1.17 1.88 -18.06
N THR A 467 -2.29 2.60 -18.18
CA THR A 467 -3.63 2.08 -17.85
C THR A 467 -4.59 2.05 -19.05
N VAL A 468 -4.21 2.70 -20.15
CA VAL A 468 -5.05 2.78 -21.35
C VAL A 468 -4.87 1.52 -22.19
N ALA A 469 -5.96 0.81 -22.49
CA ALA A 469 -5.92 -0.33 -23.40
C ALA A 469 -5.54 0.11 -24.82
N ASN A 470 -4.73 -0.68 -25.51
CA ASN A 470 -4.31 -0.41 -26.87
C ASN A 470 -5.39 -0.85 -27.89
N PRO A 471 -6.02 0.08 -28.63
CA PRO A 471 -7.06 -0.27 -29.61
C PRO A 471 -6.53 -1.03 -30.83
N GLU A 472 -5.21 -1.02 -31.08
CA GLU A 472 -4.58 -1.81 -32.15
C GLU A 472 -4.31 -3.27 -31.73
N CYS A 473 -4.46 -3.62 -30.46
CA CYS A 473 -4.11 -4.95 -29.95
C CYS A 473 -5.00 -6.04 -30.56
N VAL A 474 -4.38 -7.03 -31.17
CA VAL A 474 -5.05 -8.21 -31.75
C VAL A 474 -4.97 -9.43 -30.86
N LEU A 475 -4.16 -9.38 -29.80
CA LEU A 475 -4.17 -10.45 -28.80
C LEU A 475 -5.54 -10.50 -28.17
N ASP A 476 -6.07 -11.71 -28.02
CA ASP A 476 -7.17 -11.94 -27.09
C ASP A 476 -6.79 -11.37 -25.72
N ALA A 477 -7.79 -11.00 -24.93
CA ALA A 477 -7.58 -10.76 -23.51
C ALA A 477 -6.75 -11.92 -22.91
N PRO A 478 -5.86 -11.67 -21.93
CA PRO A 478 -4.95 -12.66 -21.34
C PRO A 478 -5.40 -14.11 -21.51
N SER A 479 -4.63 -14.96 -22.21
CA SER A 479 -4.97 -16.40 -22.30
C SER A 479 -4.77 -17.14 -20.96
N THR A 480 -4.73 -16.41 -19.84
CA THR A 480 -4.95 -16.86 -18.47
C THR A 480 -6.17 -16.22 -17.78
N HIS A 481 -6.79 -15.16 -18.32
CA HIS A 481 -8.14 -14.74 -17.93
C HIS A 481 -8.85 -13.96 -19.04
N PRO A 482 -10.14 -14.23 -19.20
CA PRO A 482 -10.82 -14.10 -20.44
C PRO A 482 -11.27 -12.61 -20.59
N SER A 483 -12.01 -12.22 -21.61
CA SER A 483 -12.36 -10.81 -21.90
C SER A 483 -12.83 -10.02 -20.67
N ALA A 484 -12.95 -8.70 -20.74
CA ALA A 484 -13.60 -7.94 -19.66
C ALA A 484 -15.05 -8.40 -19.36
N LYS A 485 -15.65 -9.29 -20.18
CA LYS A 485 -16.88 -10.03 -19.87
C LYS A 485 -16.67 -11.37 -19.15
N ASP A 486 -15.46 -11.88 -19.12
CA ASP A 486 -15.13 -13.23 -18.66
C ASP A 486 -14.24 -13.27 -17.39
N ILE A 487 -13.73 -12.13 -16.91
CA ILE A 487 -13.15 -12.05 -15.55
C ILE A 487 -14.30 -12.28 -14.56
N ALA A 488 -14.25 -13.37 -13.80
CA ALA A 488 -15.21 -13.63 -12.75
C ALA A 488 -15.19 -12.46 -11.75
N PRO A 489 -16.36 -11.96 -11.31
CA PRO A 489 -16.37 -10.92 -10.29
C PRO A 489 -15.75 -11.44 -8.99
N MET A 490 -15.16 -10.52 -8.22
CA MET A 490 -14.64 -10.75 -6.88
C MET A 490 -15.53 -10.04 -5.85
N THR A 491 -15.21 -10.15 -4.56
CA THR A 491 -15.95 -9.48 -3.47
C THR A 491 -14.98 -8.88 -2.43
N ALA A 492 -14.37 -7.73 -2.74
CA ALA A 492 -13.35 -7.15 -1.87
C ALA A 492 -13.85 -6.81 -0.44
N MET A 493 -15.13 -6.46 -0.29
CA MET A 493 -15.78 -6.19 1.00
C MET A 493 -16.39 -7.44 1.66
N GLY A 494 -16.24 -8.61 1.04
CA GLY A 494 -16.73 -9.89 1.57
C GLY A 494 -18.25 -9.96 1.70
N LEU A 495 -18.69 -10.72 2.71
CA LEU A 495 -20.10 -10.98 3.01
C LEU A 495 -20.50 -10.26 4.31
N MET A 496 -21.67 -9.64 4.33
CA MET A 496 -22.23 -8.96 5.51
C MET A 496 -23.64 -9.47 5.80
N PHE A 497 -23.94 -9.68 7.08
CA PHE A 497 -25.29 -9.97 7.57
C PHE A 497 -25.83 -8.79 8.35
N GLY A 498 -27.05 -8.37 8.05
CA GLY A 498 -27.73 -7.28 8.76
C GLY A 498 -29.15 -7.62 9.14
N GLU A 499 -29.70 -6.85 10.08
CA GLU A 499 -31.10 -6.97 10.57
C GLU A 499 -31.54 -8.38 10.91
N VAL A 500 -30.66 -9.14 11.55
CA VAL A 500 -31.03 -10.50 11.94
C VAL A 500 -32.21 -10.45 12.94
N SER A 501 -33.25 -11.20 12.64
CA SER A 501 -34.42 -11.37 13.51
C SER A 501 -34.52 -12.85 13.95
N PRO A 502 -35.54 -13.23 14.74
CA PRO A 502 -35.80 -14.64 14.99
C PRO A 502 -36.10 -15.44 13.72
N THR A 503 -36.60 -14.79 12.67
CA THR A 503 -37.12 -15.47 11.47
C THR A 503 -36.59 -14.90 10.16
N SER A 504 -35.70 -13.91 10.18
CA SER A 504 -35.21 -13.28 8.96
C SER A 504 -33.78 -12.74 9.07
N VAL A 505 -33.16 -12.45 7.93
CA VAL A 505 -31.84 -11.80 7.82
C VAL A 505 -31.70 -11.09 6.47
N LEU A 506 -30.98 -9.97 6.45
CA LEU A 506 -30.45 -9.36 5.23
C LEU A 506 -29.03 -9.87 4.98
N VAL A 507 -28.75 -10.31 3.76
CA VAL A 507 -27.42 -10.79 3.34
C VAL A 507 -26.92 -9.94 2.19
N GLN A 508 -25.69 -9.43 2.28
CA GLN A 508 -25.15 -8.52 1.29
C GLN A 508 -23.70 -8.85 0.92
N THR A 509 -23.36 -8.66 -0.36
CA THR A 509 -21.96 -8.57 -0.83
C THR A 509 -21.87 -7.51 -1.95
N ARG A 510 -20.66 -7.04 -2.25
CA ARG A 510 -20.39 -6.12 -3.36
C ARG A 510 -19.48 -6.78 -4.38
N LEU A 511 -19.89 -6.77 -5.65
CA LEU A 511 -19.08 -7.31 -6.74
C LEU A 511 -18.02 -6.32 -7.21
N THR A 512 -16.79 -6.82 -7.34
CA THR A 512 -15.60 -6.01 -7.64
C THR A 512 -14.77 -6.61 -8.77
N ARG A 513 -13.95 -5.78 -9.41
CA ARG A 513 -12.94 -6.20 -10.40
C ARG A 513 -11.62 -6.61 -9.74
N VAL A 514 -11.38 -6.09 -8.55
CA VAL A 514 -10.15 -6.23 -7.76
C VAL A 514 -10.52 -6.58 -6.31
N ASN A 515 -9.63 -7.23 -5.58
CA ASN A 515 -9.80 -7.59 -4.17
C ASN A 515 -9.20 -6.56 -3.20
N HIS A 516 -8.61 -5.48 -3.70
CA HIS A 516 -7.99 -4.42 -2.91
C HIS A 516 -8.25 -3.05 -3.56
N PRO A 517 -8.14 -1.94 -2.81
CA PRO A 517 -8.28 -0.60 -3.37
C PRO A 517 -7.15 -0.27 -4.35
N LEU A 518 -7.49 0.39 -5.45
CA LEU A 518 -6.56 1.05 -6.37
C LEU A 518 -6.80 2.56 -6.27
N HIS A 519 -5.80 3.31 -5.81
CA HIS A 519 -5.92 4.76 -5.59
C HIS A 519 -7.13 5.18 -4.73
N GLY A 520 -7.46 4.39 -3.71
CA GLY A 520 -8.61 4.64 -2.81
C GLY A 520 -9.94 4.06 -3.30
N GLU A 521 -10.06 3.64 -4.56
CA GLU A 521 -11.28 3.07 -5.12
C GLU A 521 -11.22 1.54 -5.22
N VAL A 522 -12.31 0.87 -4.83
CA VAL A 522 -12.49 -0.56 -5.14
C VAL A 522 -13.41 -0.68 -6.36
N LEU A 523 -12.80 -0.82 -7.54
CA LEU A 523 -13.52 -0.85 -8.81
C LEU A 523 -14.61 -1.93 -8.82
N GLY A 524 -15.86 -1.50 -8.99
CA GLY A 524 -17.02 -2.38 -9.01
C GLY A 524 -17.21 -3.11 -10.34
N ARG A 525 -18.01 -4.19 -10.32
CA ARG A 525 -18.31 -5.00 -11.51
C ARG A 525 -19.77 -5.43 -11.54
N PRO A 526 -20.52 -5.19 -12.64
CA PRO A 526 -21.84 -5.76 -12.79
C PRO A 526 -21.79 -7.29 -12.80
N GLY A 527 -22.82 -7.93 -12.26
CA GLY A 527 -22.94 -9.37 -12.28
C GLY A 527 -24.12 -9.86 -11.46
N VAL A 528 -24.07 -11.13 -11.10
CA VAL A 528 -25.07 -11.78 -10.26
C VAL A 528 -24.41 -12.48 -9.08
N VAL A 529 -25.14 -12.53 -7.97
CA VAL A 529 -24.76 -13.26 -6.76
C VAL A 529 -25.87 -14.22 -6.40
N GLN A 530 -25.55 -15.50 -6.33
CA GLN A 530 -26.43 -16.51 -5.76
C GLN A 530 -26.09 -16.67 -4.27
N PHE A 531 -27.03 -16.32 -3.39
CA PHE A 531 -26.95 -16.61 -1.97
C PHE A 531 -27.63 -17.94 -1.67
N THR A 532 -27.03 -18.74 -0.80
CA THR A 532 -27.57 -20.03 -0.38
C THR A 532 -27.47 -20.16 1.13
N LEU A 533 -28.61 -20.30 1.82
CA LEU A 533 -28.64 -20.52 3.26
C LEU A 533 -28.86 -21.99 3.60
N THR A 534 -28.02 -22.50 4.50
CA THR A 534 -28.08 -23.87 5.02
C THR A 534 -27.99 -23.85 6.55
N PRO A 535 -28.95 -24.43 7.30
CA PRO A 535 -28.87 -24.52 8.76
C PRO A 535 -27.72 -25.44 9.17
N ILE A 536 -27.00 -25.06 10.22
CA ILE A 536 -25.90 -25.81 10.79
C ILE A 536 -26.45 -26.63 11.97
N THR A 537 -26.45 -27.96 11.86
CA THR A 537 -26.87 -28.87 12.93
C THR A 537 -25.70 -29.24 13.85
N ASP A 538 -25.95 -29.41 15.16
CA ASP A 538 -24.94 -29.71 16.20
C ASP A 538 -24.19 -31.06 16.02
N ALA A 539 -24.58 -31.89 15.06
CA ALA A 539 -23.77 -33.03 14.62
C ALA A 539 -22.61 -32.51 13.76
N GLY A 540 -21.49 -32.15 14.39
CA GLY A 540 -20.27 -31.73 13.72
C GLY A 540 -19.82 -32.76 12.68
N ALA A 541 -20.05 -32.46 11.40
CA ALA A 541 -19.34 -32.94 10.22
C ALA A 541 -20.01 -32.31 9.00
N ASP A 542 -19.21 -32.08 7.96
CA ASP A 542 -19.64 -31.77 6.61
C ASP A 542 -20.56 -32.86 6.06
N ASN A 543 -21.85 -32.82 6.43
CA ASN A 543 -22.87 -33.55 5.71
C ASN A 543 -23.15 -32.77 4.42
N GLU A 544 -22.39 -33.07 3.36
CA GLU A 544 -22.63 -32.68 1.96
C GLU A 544 -24.05 -33.05 1.44
N THR A 545 -24.89 -33.67 2.29
CA THR A 545 -26.25 -34.10 1.97
C THR A 545 -27.36 -33.22 2.57
N ALA A 546 -27.05 -32.16 3.33
CA ALA A 546 -28.07 -31.18 3.71
C ALA A 546 -28.44 -30.35 2.47
N LYS A 547 -29.62 -30.61 1.88
CA LYS A 547 -30.12 -29.76 0.79
C LYS A 547 -30.19 -28.31 1.26
N PRO A 548 -29.77 -27.34 0.44
CA PRO A 548 -30.00 -25.92 0.70
C PRO A 548 -31.43 -25.67 1.13
N SER A 549 -31.64 -24.91 2.20
CA SER A 549 -33.00 -24.58 2.67
C SER A 549 -33.66 -23.55 1.77
N VAL A 550 -32.92 -22.52 1.35
CA VAL A 550 -33.41 -21.43 0.50
C VAL A 550 -32.23 -20.85 -0.30
N SER A 551 -32.46 -20.45 -1.55
CA SER A 551 -31.46 -19.78 -2.40
C SER A 551 -32.10 -18.65 -3.19
N GLU A 552 -31.38 -17.54 -3.32
CA GLU A 552 -31.79 -16.36 -4.10
C GLU A 552 -30.67 -15.94 -5.04
N LEU A 553 -31.03 -15.50 -6.25
CA LEU A 553 -30.11 -14.94 -7.24
C LEU A 553 -30.40 -13.46 -7.40
N ILE A 554 -29.44 -12.61 -7.06
CA ILE A 554 -29.59 -11.16 -7.02
C ILE A 554 -28.62 -10.51 -8.02
N GLU A 555 -29.10 -9.54 -8.78
CA GLU A 555 -28.27 -8.74 -9.68
C GLU A 555 -27.54 -7.62 -8.92
N ALA A 556 -26.26 -7.43 -9.23
CA ALA A 556 -25.43 -6.34 -8.77
C ALA A 556 -25.20 -5.35 -9.91
N THR A 557 -25.73 -4.12 -9.79
CA THR A 557 -25.68 -3.10 -10.84
C THR A 557 -24.99 -1.82 -10.37
N ALA A 558 -24.47 -1.02 -11.29
CA ALA A 558 -23.75 0.23 -10.98
C ALA A 558 -24.62 1.26 -10.22
N ASP A 559 -25.93 1.24 -10.42
CA ASP A 559 -26.88 2.15 -9.79
C ASP A 559 -26.91 1.98 -8.27
N HIS A 560 -26.63 0.77 -7.79
CA HIS A 560 -26.53 0.38 -6.37
C HIS A 560 -25.09 0.02 -5.97
N ASP A 561 -24.11 0.65 -6.61
CA ASP A 561 -22.68 0.40 -6.33
C ASP A 561 -22.28 -1.08 -6.42
N PHE A 562 -22.91 -1.83 -7.32
CA PHE A 562 -22.63 -3.26 -7.53
C PHE A 562 -22.86 -4.11 -6.27
N ILE A 563 -23.71 -3.64 -5.37
CA ILE A 563 -24.14 -4.36 -4.18
C ILE A 563 -25.30 -5.29 -4.55
N ALA A 564 -25.16 -6.57 -4.21
CA ALA A 564 -26.25 -7.54 -4.22
C ALA A 564 -26.71 -7.78 -2.78
N ARG A 565 -27.99 -7.58 -2.51
CA ARG A 565 -28.63 -7.80 -1.20
C ARG A 565 -29.82 -8.74 -1.34
N ALA A 566 -29.81 -9.83 -0.58
CA ALA A 566 -30.92 -10.78 -0.46
C ALA A 566 -31.60 -10.62 0.92
N GLU A 567 -32.89 -10.93 0.98
CA GLU A 567 -33.70 -10.93 2.20
C GLU A 567 -34.28 -12.32 2.39
N PHE A 568 -33.88 -13.00 3.45
CA PHE A 568 -34.38 -14.34 3.76
C PHE A 568 -35.34 -14.26 4.93
N ASP A 569 -36.54 -14.82 4.74
CA ASP A 569 -37.58 -14.97 5.76
C ASP A 569 -37.79 -16.43 6.16
N ASP A 570 -38.77 -16.68 7.05
CA ASP A 570 -39.20 -18.00 7.53
C ASP A 570 -38.06 -18.85 8.15
N LEU A 571 -37.02 -18.19 8.66
CA LEU A 571 -35.92 -18.85 9.37
C LEU A 571 -36.34 -19.33 10.75
N GLN A 572 -35.57 -20.27 11.30
CA GLN A 572 -35.83 -20.83 12.62
C GLN A 572 -35.14 -19.99 13.71
N PRO A 573 -35.85 -19.58 14.78
CA PRO A 573 -35.24 -18.84 15.89
C PRO A 573 -34.04 -19.55 16.54
N GLY A 574 -33.03 -18.79 16.97
CA GLY A 574 -31.84 -19.29 17.66
C GLY A 574 -30.93 -20.23 16.86
N THR A 575 -31.16 -20.38 15.56
CA THR A 575 -30.51 -21.35 14.68
C THR A 575 -29.30 -20.74 13.98
N LYS A 576 -28.20 -21.50 13.90
CA LYS A 576 -27.02 -21.09 13.13
C LYS A 576 -27.21 -21.43 11.67
N TYR A 577 -26.88 -20.50 10.78
CA TYR A 577 -26.91 -20.68 9.34
C TYR A 577 -25.53 -20.44 8.74
N ARG A 578 -25.18 -21.24 7.73
CA ARG A 578 -24.10 -20.97 6.79
C ARG A 578 -24.72 -20.29 5.57
N CYS A 579 -24.10 -19.20 5.12
CA CYS A 579 -24.40 -18.60 3.84
C CYS A 579 -23.24 -18.85 2.88
N GLU A 580 -23.50 -19.59 1.82
CA GLU A 580 -22.57 -19.79 0.72
C GLU A 580 -22.99 -18.89 -0.43
N THR A 581 -22.03 -18.17 -1.02
CA THR A 581 -22.30 -17.37 -2.21
C THR A 581 -21.68 -18.01 -3.44
N ARG A 582 -22.33 -17.81 -4.59
CA ARG A 582 -21.71 -17.97 -5.89
C ARG A 582 -21.80 -16.66 -6.64
N ILE A 583 -20.78 -16.28 -7.38
CA ILE A 583 -20.65 -14.99 -8.05
C ILE A 583 -20.30 -15.19 -9.52
N GLY A 584 -20.88 -14.39 -10.40
CA GLY A 584 -20.71 -14.54 -11.84
C GLY A 584 -21.08 -13.26 -12.56
N VAL A 585 -20.69 -13.12 -13.82
CA VAL A 585 -21.19 -12.02 -14.67
C VAL A 585 -22.65 -12.25 -15.08
N ASP A 586 -23.07 -13.51 -15.07
CA ASP A 586 -24.40 -14.01 -15.32
C ASP A 586 -24.60 -15.34 -14.57
N GLU A 587 -25.82 -15.89 -14.59
CA GLU A 587 -26.14 -17.14 -13.90
C GLU A 587 -25.33 -18.34 -14.41
N ALA A 588 -24.94 -18.33 -15.70
CA ALA A 588 -24.20 -19.40 -16.33
C ALA A 588 -22.71 -19.45 -15.90
N SER A 589 -22.18 -18.34 -15.39
CA SER A 589 -20.77 -18.16 -15.01
C SER A 589 -20.53 -18.17 -13.51
N LEU A 590 -21.52 -18.56 -12.71
CA LEU A 590 -21.42 -18.61 -11.24
C LEU A 590 -20.29 -19.52 -10.74
N VAL A 591 -19.27 -18.93 -10.13
CA VAL A 591 -18.19 -19.60 -9.39
C VAL A 591 -18.36 -19.42 -7.87
N ALA A 592 -17.61 -20.16 -7.06
CA ALA A 592 -17.68 -20.01 -5.60
C ALA A 592 -17.25 -18.60 -5.17
N GLY A 593 -18.04 -17.99 -4.28
CA GLY A 593 -17.76 -16.70 -3.65
C GLY A 593 -17.47 -16.85 -2.15
N PRO A 594 -17.46 -15.74 -1.39
CA PRO A 594 -17.26 -15.77 0.06
C PRO A 594 -18.35 -16.58 0.76
N THR A 595 -17.98 -17.19 1.88
CA THR A 595 -18.90 -17.91 2.77
C THR A 595 -18.87 -17.26 4.14
N GLY A 596 -20.03 -17.16 4.77
CA GLY A 596 -20.15 -16.65 6.13
C GLY A 596 -21.14 -17.45 6.96
N ARG A 597 -21.30 -17.03 8.21
CA ARG A 597 -22.24 -17.64 9.15
C ARG A 597 -22.86 -16.58 10.04
N PHE A 598 -24.08 -16.84 10.48
CA PHE A 598 -24.76 -16.04 11.49
C PHE A 598 -25.67 -16.94 12.34
N ARG A 599 -26.22 -16.37 13.40
CA ARG A 599 -27.26 -17.01 14.22
C ARG A 599 -28.49 -16.12 14.24
N THR A 600 -29.67 -16.67 13.96
CA THR A 600 -30.93 -15.95 14.16
C THR A 600 -31.13 -15.63 15.64
N LEU A 601 -31.86 -14.55 15.93
CA LEU A 601 -32.14 -14.20 17.32
C LEU A 601 -32.97 -15.31 18.00
N PRO A 602 -32.76 -15.58 19.30
CA PRO A 602 -33.52 -16.61 20.00
C PRO A 602 -35.05 -16.40 20.01
N GLY A 603 -35.50 -15.15 20.03
CA GLY A 603 -36.92 -14.78 20.00
C GLY A 603 -37.59 -14.72 21.39
N PRO A 604 -38.86 -14.25 21.43
CA PRO A 604 -39.55 -13.85 22.67
C PRO A 604 -39.73 -14.96 23.71
N ASP A 605 -39.75 -16.22 23.31
CA ASP A 605 -40.03 -17.35 24.19
C ASP A 605 -38.79 -18.07 24.72
N ALA A 606 -37.59 -17.68 24.23
CA ALA A 606 -36.36 -18.39 24.53
C ALA A 606 -35.65 -17.86 25.79
N ASP A 607 -35.34 -18.77 26.71
CA ASP A 607 -34.44 -18.53 27.84
C ASP A 607 -32.98 -18.73 27.40
N ALA A 608 -32.50 -17.82 26.56
CA ALA A 608 -31.17 -17.90 25.96
C ALA A 608 -30.21 -16.86 26.53
N GLU A 609 -28.94 -17.26 26.70
CA GLU A 609 -27.85 -16.31 26.90
C GLU A 609 -27.63 -15.54 25.60
N VAL A 610 -27.45 -14.22 25.74
CA VAL A 610 -27.23 -13.31 24.61
C VAL A 610 -26.07 -12.39 24.94
N ARG A 611 -25.14 -12.22 24.01
CA ARG A 611 -23.99 -11.32 24.11
C ARG A 611 -23.88 -10.49 22.85
N PHE A 612 -23.84 -9.18 22.97
CA PHE A 612 -23.65 -8.30 21.82
C PHE A 612 -22.71 -7.15 22.13
N VAL A 613 -22.09 -6.60 21.08
CA VAL A 613 -21.19 -5.45 21.22
C VAL A 613 -21.84 -4.19 20.65
N VAL A 614 -21.50 -3.06 21.25
CA VAL A 614 -21.87 -1.72 20.78
C VAL A 614 -20.59 -0.93 20.59
N VAL A 615 -20.48 -0.23 19.45
CA VAL A 615 -19.28 0.52 19.06
C VAL A 615 -19.61 1.81 18.30
N THR A 616 -18.65 2.73 18.26
CA THR A 616 -18.69 3.96 17.46
C THR A 616 -17.28 4.45 17.09
N GLY A 617 -17.18 5.61 16.43
CA GLY A 617 -15.94 6.38 16.35
C GLY A 617 -14.87 5.74 15.47
N MET A 618 -15.26 5.15 14.34
CA MET A 618 -14.42 4.42 13.40
C MET A 618 -13.74 5.39 12.42
N ASN A 619 -12.95 6.34 12.94
CA ASN A 619 -12.35 7.38 12.11
C ASN A 619 -11.09 6.91 11.36
N TYR A 620 -11.27 6.62 10.07
CA TYR A 620 -10.21 6.13 9.17
C TYR A 620 -8.98 7.05 9.16
N SER A 621 -9.18 8.36 8.92
CA SER A 621 -8.08 9.33 8.80
C SER A 621 -7.25 9.46 10.08
N LYS A 622 -7.90 9.45 11.25
CA LYS A 622 -7.20 9.51 12.54
C LYS A 622 -6.39 8.25 12.82
N PHE A 623 -6.91 7.09 12.43
CA PHE A 623 -6.22 5.80 12.59
C PHE A 623 -5.03 5.66 11.64
N HIS A 624 -5.20 5.97 10.36
CA HIS A 624 -4.15 5.82 9.35
C HIS A 624 -3.10 6.94 9.39
N GLY A 625 -3.47 8.13 9.84
CA GLY A 625 -2.57 9.27 9.95
C GLY A 625 -2.45 10.07 8.64
N ASP A 626 -3.57 10.65 8.21
CA ASP A 626 -3.63 11.53 7.03
C ASP A 626 -3.01 12.91 7.35
N ASP A 627 -2.16 13.40 6.45
CA ASP A 627 -1.43 14.67 6.52
C ASP A 627 -2.36 15.91 6.45
N HIS A 628 -3.63 15.72 6.09
CA HIS A 628 -4.64 16.78 6.02
C HIS A 628 -5.36 17.07 7.37
N PHE A 629 -5.06 16.33 8.43
CA PHE A 629 -5.66 16.55 9.75
C PHE A 629 -4.91 17.61 10.57
N ASP A 630 -5.50 18.82 10.71
CA ASP A 630 -4.94 19.88 11.55
C ASP A 630 -5.12 19.57 13.05
N ARG A 631 -4.15 18.84 13.61
CA ARG A 631 -4.08 18.53 15.05
C ARG A 631 -4.13 19.78 15.94
N LYS A 632 -3.57 20.91 15.49
CA LYS A 632 -3.57 22.17 16.28
C LYS A 632 -4.99 22.72 16.35
N ARG A 633 -5.73 22.68 15.25
CA ARG A 633 -7.14 23.07 15.23
C ARG A 633 -8.02 22.12 16.04
N HIS A 634 -7.77 20.82 15.99
CA HIS A 634 -8.47 19.87 16.87
C HIS A 634 -8.28 20.22 18.36
N VAL A 635 -7.07 20.54 18.80
CA VAL A 635 -6.81 20.98 20.19
C VAL A 635 -7.58 22.25 20.52
N ILE A 636 -7.65 23.21 19.59
CA ILE A 636 -8.42 24.45 19.78
C ILE A 636 -9.93 24.15 19.92
N GLU A 637 -10.48 23.29 19.08
CA GLU A 637 -11.92 22.99 19.00
C GLU A 637 -12.39 22.03 20.12
N ASN A 638 -11.52 21.11 20.57
CA ASN A 638 -11.89 20.02 21.48
C ASN A 638 -11.17 20.08 22.85
N ASN A 639 -10.21 20.99 23.01
CA ASN A 639 -9.42 21.18 24.22
C ASN A 639 -8.75 19.88 24.73
N THR A 640 -8.39 19.00 23.80
CA THR A 640 -7.71 17.72 24.03
C THR A 640 -6.73 17.45 22.88
N GLU A 641 -5.53 16.98 23.21
CA GLU A 641 -4.63 16.39 22.22
C GLU A 641 -5.12 14.97 21.89
N LEU A 642 -5.24 14.64 20.61
CA LEU A 642 -5.50 13.26 20.19
C LEU A 642 -4.22 12.44 20.23
N PRO A 643 -4.32 11.13 20.49
CA PRO A 643 -3.19 10.23 20.35
C PRO A 643 -2.58 10.24 18.93
N ALA A 644 -1.36 9.73 18.82
CA ALA A 644 -0.73 9.52 17.52
C ALA A 644 -1.54 8.53 16.67
N PRO A 645 -1.44 8.57 15.33
CA PRO A 645 -2.05 7.53 14.49
C PRO A 645 -1.51 6.16 14.87
N TYR A 646 -2.25 5.11 14.52
CA TYR A 646 -1.80 3.76 14.82
C TYR A 646 -0.53 3.46 14.03
N ALA A 647 0.49 2.97 14.73
CA ALA A 647 1.82 2.71 14.16
C ALA A 647 2.16 1.20 14.11
N GLY A 648 1.20 0.32 14.44
CA GLY A 648 1.41 -1.13 14.37
C GLY A 648 1.59 -1.61 12.93
N ALA A 649 2.46 -2.61 12.74
CA ALA A 649 2.73 -3.21 11.43
C ALA A 649 1.49 -3.86 10.79
N ASP A 650 0.46 -4.14 11.59
CA ASP A 650 -0.82 -4.72 11.22
C ASP A 650 -1.90 -3.67 10.88
N ARG A 651 -1.55 -2.38 10.79
CA ARG A 651 -2.49 -1.28 10.48
C ARG A 651 -3.38 -1.54 9.27
N TYR A 652 -2.83 -2.16 8.23
CA TYR A 652 -3.55 -2.49 6.99
C TYR A 652 -4.68 -3.52 7.19
N LEU A 653 -4.66 -4.29 8.29
CA LEU A 653 -5.73 -5.22 8.63
C LEU A 653 -7.00 -4.50 9.13
N GLY A 654 -6.87 -3.24 9.54
CA GLY A 654 -7.92 -2.42 10.16
C GLY A 654 -7.90 -2.41 11.67
N TYR A 655 -8.95 -1.87 12.30
CA TYR A 655 -8.92 -1.55 13.73
C TYR A 655 -8.67 -2.79 14.61
N PRO A 656 -7.69 -2.76 15.53
CA PRO A 656 -7.38 -3.89 16.43
C PRO A 656 -8.58 -4.41 17.22
N ALA A 657 -9.47 -3.51 17.65
CA ALA A 657 -10.68 -3.86 18.39
C ALA A 657 -11.55 -4.89 17.65
N LEU A 658 -11.64 -4.83 16.32
CA LEU A 658 -12.45 -5.77 15.52
C LEU A 658 -11.96 -7.21 15.66
N GLU A 659 -10.65 -7.41 15.76
CA GLU A 659 -10.09 -8.75 16.00
C GLU A 659 -10.45 -9.26 17.40
N SER A 660 -10.36 -8.39 18.40
CA SER A 660 -10.73 -8.75 19.78
C SER A 660 -12.24 -9.04 19.91
N ILE A 661 -13.08 -8.28 19.20
CA ILE A 661 -14.52 -8.51 19.11
C ILE A 661 -14.79 -9.87 18.46
N LEU A 662 -14.19 -10.14 17.30
CA LEU A 662 -14.35 -11.42 16.60
C LEU A 662 -13.95 -12.61 17.49
N LYS A 663 -12.85 -12.49 18.24
CA LYS A 663 -12.40 -13.50 19.22
C LYS A 663 -13.38 -13.71 20.38
N SER A 664 -14.18 -12.69 20.71
CA SER A 664 -15.15 -12.75 21.81
C SER A 664 -16.46 -13.46 21.44
N ASP A 665 -16.67 -13.75 20.15
CA ASP A 665 -17.81 -14.45 19.54
C ASP A 665 -19.18 -13.90 19.99
N PRO A 666 -19.48 -12.60 19.76
CA PRO A 666 -20.78 -12.03 20.10
C PRO A 666 -21.87 -12.56 19.15
N ASP A 667 -23.10 -12.61 19.64
CA ASP A 667 -24.28 -12.97 18.82
C ASP A 667 -24.57 -11.92 17.75
N PHE A 668 -24.29 -10.64 18.02
CA PHE A 668 -24.38 -9.55 17.05
C PHE A 668 -23.55 -8.31 17.46
N PHE A 669 -23.34 -7.44 16.49
CA PHE A 669 -22.63 -6.16 16.59
C PHE A 669 -23.60 -5.01 16.34
N ILE A 670 -23.40 -3.87 17.00
CA ILE A 670 -24.17 -2.65 16.78
C ILE A 670 -23.21 -1.48 16.53
N GLY A 671 -23.23 -0.94 15.31
CA GLY A 671 -22.53 0.29 14.96
C GLY A 671 -23.48 1.48 15.08
N THR A 672 -23.22 2.38 16.02
CA THR A 672 -24.21 3.40 16.45
C THR A 672 -24.13 4.73 15.69
N GLY A 673 -23.43 4.76 14.56
CA GLY A 673 -23.01 6.00 13.89
C GLY A 673 -21.52 6.26 14.09
N ASP A 674 -20.98 7.23 13.36
CA ASP A 674 -19.52 7.40 13.17
C ASP A 674 -18.86 6.12 12.63
N ASN A 675 -19.60 5.40 11.78
CA ASN A 675 -19.14 4.17 11.14
C ASN A 675 -18.14 4.47 10.01
N ILE A 676 -18.33 5.62 9.34
CA ILE A 676 -17.44 6.25 8.38
C ILE A 676 -17.47 7.77 8.58
N TYR A 677 -16.57 8.50 7.92
CA TYR A 677 -16.50 9.97 8.03
C TYR A 677 -16.44 10.62 6.64
N TYR A 678 -17.53 11.22 6.18
CA TYR A 678 -17.56 11.96 4.91
C TYR A 678 -16.72 13.24 4.94
N ASP A 679 -16.53 13.81 6.11
CA ASP A 679 -15.83 15.06 6.36
C ASP A 679 -14.40 14.88 6.90
N SER A 680 -13.86 13.67 6.77
CA SER A 680 -12.45 13.37 7.07
C SER A 680 -11.72 12.85 5.80
N PRO A 681 -10.73 13.59 5.26
CA PRO A 681 -10.26 14.91 5.71
C PRO A 681 -11.30 16.01 5.46
N LYS A 682 -11.16 17.13 6.19
CA LYS A 682 -12.12 18.25 6.15
C LYS A 682 -12.15 18.95 4.80
N GLU A 683 -10.99 19.04 4.13
CA GLU A 683 -10.82 19.73 2.85
C GLU A 683 -9.84 18.95 1.94
N PRO A 684 -10.30 18.42 0.78
CA PRO A 684 -11.71 18.29 0.41
C PRO A 684 -12.39 17.17 1.20
N ARG A 685 -13.58 17.46 1.74
CA ARG A 685 -14.50 16.42 2.20
C ARG A 685 -15.21 15.73 1.03
N ALA A 686 -15.77 14.54 1.27
CA ALA A 686 -16.62 13.86 0.30
C ALA A 686 -17.90 14.67 0.03
N GLN A 687 -18.21 14.91 -1.24
CA GLN A 687 -19.35 15.73 -1.68
C GLN A 687 -20.22 15.01 -2.70
N THR A 688 -19.63 14.13 -3.51
CA THR A 688 -20.29 13.38 -4.57
C THR A 688 -20.60 11.95 -4.12
N ILE A 689 -21.53 11.29 -4.80
CA ILE A 689 -21.84 9.87 -4.54
C ILE A 689 -20.60 8.97 -4.67
N THR A 690 -19.73 9.26 -5.63
CA THR A 690 -18.47 8.51 -5.83
C THR A 690 -17.55 8.65 -4.64
N GLU A 691 -17.29 9.89 -4.18
CA GLU A 691 -16.44 10.14 -3.01
C GLU A 691 -17.05 9.56 -1.72
N MET A 692 -18.38 9.62 -1.58
CA MET A 692 -19.08 9.02 -0.43
C MET A 692 -18.95 7.48 -0.44
N ARG A 693 -19.13 6.83 -1.59
CA ARG A 693 -18.92 5.37 -1.75
C ARG A 693 -17.48 4.98 -1.44
N GLN A 694 -16.52 5.79 -1.89
CA GLN A 694 -15.10 5.58 -1.60
C GLN A 694 -14.81 5.46 -0.09
N LYS A 695 -15.44 6.29 0.75
CA LYS A 695 -15.28 6.20 2.22
C LYS A 695 -15.72 4.86 2.79
N TRP A 696 -16.81 4.29 2.27
CA TRP A 696 -17.25 2.94 2.65
C TRP A 696 -16.26 1.88 2.16
N HIS A 697 -15.77 2.01 0.92
CA HIS A 697 -14.83 1.05 0.32
C HIS A 697 -13.52 0.99 1.10
N GLU A 698 -12.91 2.14 1.37
CA GLU A 698 -11.67 2.27 2.16
C GLU A 698 -11.80 1.62 3.54
N GLN A 699 -12.96 1.80 4.18
CA GLN A 699 -13.19 1.27 5.52
C GLN A 699 -13.44 -0.24 5.52
N PHE A 700 -14.36 -0.72 4.68
CA PHE A 700 -14.90 -2.08 4.78
C PHE A 700 -14.15 -3.12 3.95
N VAL A 701 -13.24 -2.71 3.06
CA VAL A 701 -12.31 -3.64 2.37
C VAL A 701 -11.24 -4.20 3.32
N GLN A 702 -11.06 -3.59 4.49
CA GLN A 702 -10.00 -3.98 5.42
C GLN A 702 -10.25 -5.40 5.98
N PRO A 703 -9.24 -6.27 6.02
CA PRO A 703 -9.40 -7.68 6.37
C PRO A 703 -10.18 -7.97 7.66
N ARG A 704 -9.98 -7.18 8.73
CA ARG A 704 -10.70 -7.38 10.00
C ARG A 704 -12.20 -7.10 9.88
N TYR A 705 -12.61 -6.14 9.04
CA TYR A 705 -14.02 -5.91 8.74
C TYR A 705 -14.63 -7.06 7.95
N VAL A 706 -13.95 -7.46 6.87
CA VAL A 706 -14.36 -8.59 6.02
C VAL A 706 -14.58 -9.87 6.84
N GLN A 707 -13.65 -10.17 7.75
CA GLN A 707 -13.74 -11.34 8.63
C GLN A 707 -14.85 -11.20 9.68
N LEU A 708 -14.98 -10.04 10.32
CA LEU A 708 -15.98 -9.81 11.35
C LEU A 708 -17.40 -9.92 10.77
N PHE A 709 -17.69 -9.21 9.68
CA PHE A 709 -19.03 -9.15 9.10
C PHE A 709 -19.48 -10.45 8.43
N ALA A 710 -18.54 -11.31 8.04
CA ALA A 710 -18.83 -12.66 7.58
C ALA A 710 -19.17 -13.64 8.73
N ALA A 711 -18.99 -13.23 9.99
CA ALA A 711 -19.17 -14.11 11.16
C ALA A 711 -20.13 -13.56 12.23
N VAL A 712 -20.31 -12.24 12.28
CA VAL A 712 -21.10 -11.54 13.29
C VAL A 712 -22.12 -10.66 12.57
N PRO A 713 -23.44 -10.91 12.74
CA PRO A 713 -24.46 -10.07 12.15
C PRO A 713 -24.49 -8.69 12.81
N THR A 714 -24.83 -7.68 12.01
CA THR A 714 -24.67 -6.27 12.40
C THR A 714 -25.97 -5.48 12.31
N PHE A 715 -26.27 -4.71 13.35
CA PHE A 715 -27.27 -3.64 13.32
C PHE A 715 -26.58 -2.29 13.18
N TRP A 716 -27.19 -1.42 12.39
CA TRP A 716 -26.66 -0.09 12.11
C TRP A 716 -27.58 1.01 12.61
N GLU A 717 -26.98 2.03 13.21
CA GLU A 717 -27.52 3.37 13.45
C GLU A 717 -26.53 4.39 12.85
N ILE A 718 -26.94 5.66 12.81
CA ILE A 718 -26.29 6.70 12.02
C ILE A 718 -26.07 7.94 12.88
N ASP A 719 -24.98 8.66 12.61
CA ASP A 719 -24.67 9.95 13.21
C ASP A 719 -24.29 11.00 12.15
N ASP A 720 -23.79 12.18 12.52
CA ASP A 720 -23.61 13.27 11.55
C ASP A 720 -22.48 13.03 10.54
N HIS A 721 -21.36 12.43 10.96
CA HIS A 721 -20.19 12.18 10.14
C HIS A 721 -20.43 11.17 9.00
N ASP A 722 -21.24 10.14 9.25
CA ASP A 722 -21.67 9.15 8.24
C ASP A 722 -23.02 9.49 7.61
N TYR A 723 -23.64 10.60 8.00
CA TYR A 723 -24.82 11.16 7.36
C TYR A 723 -24.47 12.23 6.31
N ARG A 724 -23.77 13.29 6.72
CA ARG A 724 -23.38 14.41 5.83
C ARG A 724 -22.05 15.03 6.24
N VAL A 725 -22.03 15.74 7.38
CA VAL A 725 -20.92 16.54 7.91
C VAL A 725 -21.11 16.77 9.41
N ASP A 726 -20.02 17.00 10.14
CA ASP A 726 -19.97 17.34 11.58
C ASP A 726 -21.08 18.32 12.02
N ASP A 727 -21.73 18.00 13.14
CA ASP A 727 -22.80 18.77 13.79
C ASP A 727 -24.03 19.10 12.90
N CYS A 728 -24.23 18.39 11.78
CA CYS A 728 -25.32 18.70 10.84
C CYS A 728 -26.73 18.32 11.33
N ASP A 729 -27.72 19.00 10.74
CA ASP A 729 -29.13 18.63 10.80
C ASP A 729 -29.76 18.65 9.39
N ASN A 730 -31.10 18.62 9.33
CA ASN A 730 -31.85 18.64 8.06
C ASN A 730 -32.00 20.04 7.45
N THR A 731 -31.33 21.05 8.01
CA THR A 731 -31.33 22.43 7.52
C THR A 731 -29.95 22.86 7.02
N GLY A 732 -29.92 23.99 6.30
CA GLY A 732 -28.69 24.52 5.71
C GLY A 732 -28.31 23.87 4.37
N GLU A 733 -27.58 24.65 3.56
CA GLU A 733 -27.11 24.24 2.24
C GLU A 733 -25.71 23.63 2.35
N TYR A 734 -25.65 22.34 2.71
CA TYR A 734 -24.41 21.55 2.72
C TYR A 734 -24.45 20.48 1.63
N VAL A 735 -23.29 20.23 1.03
CA VAL A 735 -23.04 19.05 0.18
C VAL A 735 -22.23 18.03 1.01
N PRO A 736 -22.67 16.75 1.09
CA PRO A 736 -23.86 16.18 0.44
C PRO A 736 -25.19 16.64 1.08
N SER A 737 -26.30 16.57 0.32
CA SER A 737 -27.64 16.91 0.83
C SER A 737 -28.18 15.85 1.79
N SER A 738 -29.22 16.20 2.56
CA SER A 738 -29.91 15.26 3.46
C SER A 738 -30.49 14.04 2.74
N GLU A 739 -30.99 14.23 1.53
CA GLU A 739 -31.56 13.18 0.69
C GLU A 739 -30.46 12.26 0.17
N LEU A 740 -29.33 12.84 -0.26
CA LEU A 740 -28.19 12.06 -0.72
C LEU A 740 -27.57 11.22 0.41
N GLY A 741 -27.41 11.79 1.60
CA GLY A 741 -26.96 11.06 2.80
C GLY A 741 -27.84 9.85 3.09
N LYS A 742 -29.18 10.03 3.15
CA LYS A 742 -30.15 8.93 3.37
C LYS A 742 -30.02 7.85 2.31
N ARG A 743 -29.92 8.24 1.03
CA ARG A 743 -29.79 7.31 -0.10
C ARG A 743 -28.53 6.45 0.02
N VAL A 744 -27.35 7.05 0.18
CA VAL A 744 -26.08 6.31 0.20
C VAL A 744 -26.02 5.36 1.39
N MET A 745 -26.57 5.77 2.52
CA MET A 745 -26.63 4.96 3.72
C MET A 745 -27.52 3.72 3.54
N LEU A 746 -28.73 3.85 2.97
CA LEU A 746 -29.58 2.70 2.61
C LEU A 746 -28.93 1.77 1.57
N GLU A 747 -28.14 2.35 0.65
CA GLU A 747 -27.40 1.62 -0.37
C GLU A 747 -26.27 0.77 0.24
N GLN A 748 -25.44 1.36 1.10
CA GLN A 748 -24.19 0.75 1.54
C GLN A 748 -24.36 -0.25 2.68
N LEU A 749 -25.37 -0.06 3.53
CA LEU A 749 -25.57 -0.88 4.73
C LEU A 749 -26.84 -1.76 4.65
N PRO A 750 -26.76 -3.05 5.03
CA PRO A 750 -27.90 -3.96 5.03
C PRO A 750 -28.79 -3.78 6.28
N TYR A 751 -29.30 -2.56 6.53
CA TYR A 751 -30.24 -2.32 7.64
C TYR A 751 -31.71 -2.13 7.21
N GLY A 752 -31.98 -2.20 5.90
CA GLY A 752 -33.33 -2.15 5.32
C GLY A 752 -33.33 -2.54 3.83
N PRO A 753 -34.50 -2.55 3.17
CA PRO A 753 -34.60 -2.88 1.75
C PRO A 753 -33.92 -1.83 0.86
N MET A 754 -33.24 -2.27 -0.21
CA MET A 754 -32.40 -1.42 -1.07
C MET A 754 -33.17 -0.26 -1.76
N ASN A 755 -34.47 -0.44 -2.01
CA ASN A 755 -35.30 0.49 -2.82
C ASN A 755 -36.48 1.08 -2.06
N GLU A 756 -36.49 1.00 -0.72
CA GLU A 756 -37.59 1.51 0.10
C GLU A 756 -37.23 2.84 0.76
N GLU A 757 -37.41 3.95 0.04
CA GLU A 757 -37.13 5.30 0.56
C GLU A 757 -37.98 5.69 1.79
N THR A 758 -39.10 5.00 2.01
CA THR A 758 -39.98 5.20 3.17
C THR A 758 -39.61 4.36 4.38
N PHE A 759 -38.58 3.52 4.28
CA PHE A 759 -38.12 2.66 5.36
C PHE A 759 -37.80 3.50 6.60
N LYS A 760 -38.31 3.04 7.75
CA LYS A 760 -38.05 3.69 9.03
C LYS A 760 -36.79 3.10 9.63
N SER A 761 -35.76 3.92 9.83
CA SER A 761 -34.49 3.44 10.41
C SER A 761 -34.58 3.15 11.91
N TYR A 762 -35.53 3.77 12.64
CA TYR A 762 -35.79 3.41 14.03
C TYR A 762 -36.62 2.12 14.14
N ARG A 763 -36.22 1.22 15.05
CA ARG A 763 -36.79 -0.13 15.15
C ARG A 763 -36.48 -0.80 16.49
N THR A 764 -37.15 -1.90 16.80
CA THR A 764 -36.94 -2.67 18.03
C THR A 764 -36.90 -4.16 17.74
N HIS A 765 -36.02 -4.88 18.43
CA HIS A 765 -35.87 -6.32 18.28
C HIS A 765 -36.11 -7.02 19.62
N ARG A 766 -37.07 -7.95 19.63
CA ARG A 766 -37.28 -8.86 20.76
C ARG A 766 -36.29 -10.01 20.64
N VAL A 767 -35.16 -9.88 21.33
CA VAL A 767 -33.98 -10.74 21.17
C VAL A 767 -34.16 -12.09 21.87
N SER A 768 -34.62 -12.07 23.12
CA SER A 768 -34.89 -13.27 23.94
C SER A 768 -36.11 -13.03 24.83
N ARG A 769 -36.47 -13.98 25.71
CA ARG A 769 -37.49 -13.73 26.75
C ARG A 769 -37.12 -12.54 27.64
N ASP A 770 -35.86 -12.46 28.04
CA ASP A 770 -35.39 -11.47 28.99
C ASP A 770 -34.98 -10.14 28.33
N LEU A 771 -34.65 -10.11 27.04
CA LEU A 771 -34.07 -8.92 26.39
C LEU A 771 -34.90 -8.41 25.20
N GLN A 772 -35.19 -7.12 25.23
CA GLN A 772 -35.60 -6.35 24.06
C GLN A 772 -34.70 -5.12 23.91
N ILE A 773 -34.31 -4.82 22.67
CA ILE A 773 -33.48 -3.66 22.32
C ILE A 773 -34.26 -2.68 21.45
N TRP A 774 -33.98 -1.39 21.60
CA TRP A 774 -34.50 -0.31 20.76
C TRP A 774 -33.34 0.42 20.12
N LEU A 775 -33.41 0.61 18.81
CA LEU A 775 -32.46 1.36 18.00
C LEU A 775 -33.17 2.65 17.56
N THR A 776 -32.57 3.80 17.88
CA THR A 776 -33.17 5.11 17.61
C THR A 776 -32.43 5.82 16.50
N GLU A 777 -33.19 6.60 15.74
CA GLU A 777 -32.62 7.48 14.72
C GLU A 777 -32.61 8.93 15.21
N ASN A 778 -31.47 9.60 15.11
CA ASN A 778 -31.25 10.94 15.68
C ASN A 778 -30.97 12.03 14.62
N ARG A 779 -30.80 11.70 13.34
CA ARG A 779 -30.50 12.66 12.26
C ARG A 779 -31.68 12.87 11.31
N ILE A 780 -32.39 11.81 10.92
CA ILE A 780 -33.41 11.87 9.85
C ILE A 780 -34.68 12.64 10.26
N TYR A 781 -35.13 12.53 11.51
CA TYR A 781 -36.46 12.98 11.96
C TYR A 781 -36.46 14.25 12.83
N ARG A 782 -35.27 14.81 13.07
CA ARG A 782 -35.06 15.89 14.04
C ARG A 782 -35.51 17.27 13.58
N SER A 783 -35.84 18.11 14.55
CA SER A 783 -35.89 19.57 14.43
C SER A 783 -34.48 20.18 14.27
N PRO A 784 -34.36 21.42 13.75
CA PRO A 784 -33.06 22.10 13.62
C PRO A 784 -32.35 22.28 14.97
N ASN A 785 -31.03 22.07 15.00
CA ASN A 785 -30.16 22.16 16.17
C ASN A 785 -30.25 23.53 16.86
N LEU A 786 -30.37 24.60 16.06
CA LEU A 786 -30.46 25.99 16.54
C LEU A 786 -31.85 26.41 17.03
N SER A 787 -32.86 25.56 16.92
CA SER A 787 -34.19 25.86 17.46
C SER A 787 -34.13 26.07 18.98
N PRO A 788 -34.94 26.96 19.58
CA PRO A 788 -35.05 27.06 21.04
C PRO A 788 -35.48 25.72 21.65
N ASP A 789 -34.87 25.33 22.76
CA ASP A 789 -35.28 24.13 23.48
C ASP A 789 -36.69 24.30 24.08
N GLY A 790 -37.50 23.24 24.00
CA GLY A 790 -38.91 23.26 24.37
C GLY A 790 -39.72 22.13 23.73
N PRO A 791 -41.05 22.10 23.94
CA PRO A 791 -41.92 20.97 23.53
C PRO A 791 -41.89 20.64 22.04
N GLU A 792 -41.69 21.64 21.19
CA GLU A 792 -41.70 21.49 19.73
C GLU A 792 -40.32 21.08 19.16
N LYS A 793 -39.24 21.16 19.95
CA LYS A 793 -37.90 20.76 19.53
C LYS A 793 -37.67 19.30 19.90
N THR A 794 -37.44 18.47 18.89
CA THR A 794 -37.37 17.01 19.05
C THR A 794 -36.25 16.43 18.19
N ILE A 795 -35.48 15.49 18.73
CA ILE A 795 -34.49 14.76 17.94
C ILE A 795 -35.15 13.60 17.18
N TRP A 796 -36.12 12.95 17.82
CA TRP A 796 -36.78 11.77 17.29
C TRP A 796 -37.94 12.11 16.35
N GLY A 797 -38.47 13.33 16.42
CA GLY A 797 -39.76 13.64 15.82
C GLY A 797 -40.91 13.03 16.63
N ASN A 798 -42.12 13.53 16.38
CA ASN A 798 -43.31 13.11 17.13
C ASN A 798 -43.69 11.64 16.89
N GLU A 799 -43.46 11.13 15.68
CA GLU A 799 -43.80 9.75 15.30
C GLU A 799 -42.93 8.73 16.04
N GLN A 800 -41.61 8.86 15.98
CA GLN A 800 -40.67 7.96 16.67
C GLN A 800 -40.83 8.08 18.19
N LYS A 801 -41.04 9.28 18.74
CA LYS A 801 -41.32 9.47 20.18
C LYS A 801 -42.56 8.69 20.62
N ALA A 802 -43.65 8.75 19.85
CA ALA A 802 -44.88 8.02 20.13
C ALA A 802 -44.68 6.50 19.99
N TRP A 803 -43.96 6.06 18.94
CA TRP A 803 -43.59 4.66 18.74
C TRP A 803 -42.76 4.11 19.90
N LEU A 804 -41.74 4.86 20.35
CA LEU A 804 -40.85 4.45 21.44
C LEU A 804 -41.63 4.28 22.73
N LYS A 805 -42.46 5.27 23.12
CA LYS A 805 -43.30 5.20 24.32
C LYS A 805 -44.27 4.01 24.27
N ARG A 806 -44.91 3.80 23.11
CA ARG A 806 -45.86 2.69 22.91
C ARG A 806 -45.18 1.34 23.05
N THR A 807 -44.10 1.10 22.30
CA THR A 807 -43.43 -0.21 22.27
C THR A 807 -42.71 -0.55 23.57
N LEU A 808 -42.16 0.45 24.28
CA LEU A 808 -41.64 0.25 25.64
C LEU A 808 -42.72 -0.16 26.64
N SER A 809 -43.92 0.41 26.52
CA SER A 809 -45.06 0.08 27.38
C SER A 809 -45.64 -1.31 27.08
N GLU A 810 -45.63 -1.71 25.80
CA GLU A 810 -46.08 -3.02 25.34
C GLU A 810 -45.08 -4.14 25.71
N SER A 811 -43.81 -3.81 25.95
CA SER A 811 -42.75 -4.79 26.19
C SER A 811 -42.80 -5.41 27.58
N ASP A 812 -42.94 -6.74 27.60
CA ASP A 812 -42.82 -7.57 28.80
C ASP A 812 -41.40 -8.10 29.05
N ALA A 813 -40.39 -7.68 28.27
CA ALA A 813 -39.01 -8.08 28.48
C ALA A 813 -38.52 -7.61 29.85
N ARG A 814 -37.75 -8.46 30.54
CA ARG A 814 -37.15 -8.12 31.84
C ARG A 814 -36.16 -6.96 31.73
N PHE A 815 -35.34 -6.96 30.68
CA PHE A 815 -34.35 -5.95 30.39
C PHE A 815 -34.71 -5.21 29.12
N LYS A 816 -34.74 -3.88 29.23
CA LYS A 816 -35.09 -2.98 28.14
C LYS A 816 -33.89 -2.08 27.87
N VAL A 817 -33.20 -2.30 26.75
CA VAL A 817 -31.99 -1.55 26.42
C VAL A 817 -32.28 -0.64 25.24
N LEU A 818 -32.28 0.67 25.50
CA LEU A 818 -32.38 1.67 24.44
C LEU A 818 -30.97 2.09 24.03
N ILE A 819 -30.64 1.85 22.77
CA ILE A 819 -29.38 2.23 22.15
C ILE A 819 -29.64 3.52 21.39
N SER A 820 -28.81 4.52 21.65
CA SER A 820 -28.92 5.81 21.00
C SER A 820 -27.57 6.24 20.45
N PRO A 821 -27.55 6.77 19.21
CA PRO A 821 -26.36 7.38 18.64
C PRO A 821 -25.79 8.46 19.55
N THR A 822 -26.62 9.35 20.09
CA THR A 822 -26.14 10.50 20.90
C THR A 822 -26.41 10.29 22.40
N PRO A 823 -25.66 10.93 23.31
CA PRO A 823 -25.89 10.75 24.74
C PRO A 823 -27.19 11.42 25.19
N MET A 824 -27.77 10.86 26.26
CA MET A 824 -28.93 11.39 26.96
C MET A 824 -28.60 11.81 28.39
N ILE A 825 -27.56 11.29 29.04
CA ILE A 825 -27.18 11.66 30.42
C ILE A 825 -25.90 12.52 30.43
N GLY A 826 -24.78 12.04 29.87
CA GLY A 826 -23.49 12.74 29.96
C GLY A 826 -22.78 12.54 31.31
N PRO A 827 -21.95 13.48 31.81
CA PRO A 827 -21.75 14.84 31.32
C PRO A 827 -21.03 14.92 29.97
N ASP A 828 -21.38 15.92 29.19
CA ASP A 828 -20.85 16.20 27.86
C ASP A 828 -20.20 17.60 27.78
N ASP A 829 -19.57 17.94 26.66
CA ASP A 829 -19.02 19.27 26.44
C ASP A 829 -20.09 20.37 26.37
N LEU A 830 -19.89 21.46 27.13
CA LEU A 830 -20.79 22.62 27.17
C LEU A 830 -20.95 23.33 25.81
N ARG A 831 -19.99 23.17 24.89
CA ARG A 831 -20.02 23.83 23.57
C ARG A 831 -21.01 23.20 22.60
N LYS A 832 -21.35 21.92 22.77
CA LYS A 832 -22.23 21.15 21.89
C LYS A 832 -23.69 21.59 22.07
N LYS A 833 -24.54 21.40 21.05
CA LYS A 833 -25.97 21.82 21.05
C LYS A 833 -26.91 20.86 20.30
N ASP A 834 -26.40 19.70 19.94
CA ASP A 834 -26.91 18.78 18.93
C ASP A 834 -27.48 17.49 19.53
N ASN A 835 -27.54 17.36 20.86
CA ASN A 835 -28.07 16.15 21.52
C ASN A 835 -28.85 16.45 22.81
N HIS A 836 -29.35 15.38 23.45
CA HIS A 836 -30.20 15.43 24.65
C HIS A 836 -29.48 15.91 25.91
N THR A 837 -28.15 15.89 25.97
CA THR A 837 -27.42 16.36 27.16
C THR A 837 -27.16 17.86 27.16
N ASN A 838 -27.11 18.49 25.99
CA ASN A 838 -26.57 19.84 25.85
C ASN A 838 -27.52 20.94 26.36
N LEU A 839 -26.97 21.96 27.03
CA LEU A 839 -27.74 23.12 27.48
C LEU A 839 -28.31 23.89 26.27
N GLY A 840 -29.64 23.93 26.18
CA GLY A 840 -30.35 24.49 25.01
C GLY A 840 -30.31 23.60 23.76
N GLY A 841 -29.87 22.35 23.91
CA GLY A 841 -29.98 21.27 22.93
C GLY A 841 -31.39 20.69 22.93
N PHE A 842 -31.54 19.41 23.28
CA PHE A 842 -32.81 18.68 23.30
C PHE A 842 -33.18 18.22 24.72
N GLN A 843 -32.82 18.99 25.75
CA GLN A 843 -33.00 18.60 27.15
C GLN A 843 -34.48 18.51 27.54
N HIS A 844 -35.34 19.36 26.96
CA HIS A 844 -36.77 19.28 27.22
C HIS A 844 -37.34 17.90 26.84
N GLU A 845 -36.98 17.38 25.66
CA GLU A 845 -37.42 16.06 25.21
C GLU A 845 -36.89 14.94 26.10
N ARG A 846 -35.62 15.02 26.52
CA ARG A 846 -35.03 14.08 27.48
C ARG A 846 -35.80 14.07 28.78
N ASP A 847 -36.04 15.24 29.37
CA ASP A 847 -36.68 15.38 30.67
C ASP A 847 -38.14 14.91 30.60
N GLU A 848 -38.85 15.23 29.52
CA GLU A 848 -40.19 14.72 29.22
C GLU A 848 -40.20 13.18 29.16
N PHE A 849 -39.24 12.58 28.46
CA PHE A 849 -39.14 11.14 28.33
C PHE A 849 -38.75 10.46 29.65
N PHE A 850 -37.81 11.03 30.40
CA PHE A 850 -37.39 10.51 31.70
C PHE A 850 -38.50 10.63 32.75
N ALA A 851 -39.26 11.72 32.76
CA ALA A 851 -40.45 11.84 33.60
C ALA A 851 -41.46 10.74 33.25
N TRP A 852 -41.76 10.56 31.97
CA TRP A 852 -42.67 9.51 31.50
C TRP A 852 -42.21 8.09 31.89
N LEU A 853 -40.91 7.78 31.76
CA LEU A 853 -40.35 6.49 32.18
C LEU A 853 -40.51 6.23 33.69
N ASN A 854 -40.42 7.29 34.51
CA ASN A 854 -40.61 7.18 35.95
C ASN A 854 -42.09 7.04 36.32
N ASP A 855 -42.95 7.84 35.70
CA ASP A 855 -44.40 7.85 35.95
C ASP A 855 -45.05 6.51 35.59
N THR A 856 -44.57 5.89 34.50
CA THR A 856 -45.00 4.54 34.08
C THR A 856 -44.33 3.41 34.88
N GLY A 857 -43.28 3.71 35.63
CA GLY A 857 -42.47 2.74 36.38
C GLY A 857 -41.47 1.94 35.52
N ILE A 858 -41.42 2.16 34.20
CA ILE A 858 -40.51 1.46 33.28
C ILE A 858 -39.04 1.68 33.66
N ALA A 859 -38.68 2.86 34.18
CA ALA A 859 -37.32 3.16 34.66
C ALA A 859 -36.83 2.15 35.72
N ARG A 860 -37.75 1.55 36.49
CA ARG A 860 -37.44 0.57 37.54
C ARG A 860 -37.63 -0.89 37.08
N GLN A 861 -37.99 -1.10 35.82
CA GLN A 861 -38.24 -2.41 35.21
C GLN A 861 -37.11 -2.78 34.23
N GLY A 862 -35.87 -2.74 34.72
CA GLY A 862 -34.71 -3.19 33.95
C GLY A 862 -34.34 -2.31 32.74
N PHE A 863 -34.79 -1.05 32.70
CA PHE A 863 -34.43 -0.11 31.65
C PHE A 863 -32.98 0.40 31.79
N SER A 864 -32.24 0.47 30.67
CA SER A 864 -30.89 1.04 30.59
C SER A 864 -30.66 1.72 29.24
N LEU A 865 -29.85 2.77 29.22
CA LEU A 865 -29.43 3.47 28.01
C LEU A 865 -28.02 3.04 27.60
N VAL A 866 -27.78 2.92 26.30
CA VAL A 866 -26.44 2.78 25.73
C VAL A 866 -26.21 3.92 24.75
N CYS A 867 -25.09 4.62 24.92
CA CYS A 867 -24.68 5.74 24.09
C CYS A 867 -23.57 5.32 23.11
N GLY A 868 -23.81 5.65 21.84
CA GLY A 868 -22.90 5.50 20.71
C GLY A 868 -21.80 6.55 20.68
N ASP A 869 -22.06 7.64 19.95
CA ASP A 869 -21.23 8.84 19.73
C ASP A 869 -20.81 9.47 21.06
N ARG A 870 -19.79 8.89 21.70
CA ARG A 870 -18.80 9.60 22.50
C ARG A 870 -17.47 8.90 22.40
N HIS A 871 -16.41 9.70 22.30
CA HIS A 871 -15.04 9.22 22.15
C HIS A 871 -14.41 8.78 23.49
N TRP A 872 -15.24 8.49 24.50
CA TRP A 872 -14.80 8.00 25.79
C TRP A 872 -15.83 7.08 26.43
N GLN A 873 -15.35 6.06 27.12
CA GLN A 873 -16.16 5.10 27.82
C GLN A 873 -16.57 5.63 29.20
N TYR A 874 -17.84 5.44 29.57
CA TYR A 874 -18.35 5.81 30.88
C TYR A 874 -19.62 5.04 31.27
N HIS A 875 -19.91 5.08 32.57
CA HIS A 875 -21.20 4.74 33.16
C HIS A 875 -21.67 5.95 33.96
N SER A 876 -22.86 6.44 33.64
CA SER A 876 -23.48 7.59 34.28
C SER A 876 -24.89 7.27 34.78
N ILE A 877 -25.28 7.93 35.87
CA ILE A 877 -26.57 7.78 36.54
C ILE A 877 -27.17 9.17 36.72
N HIS A 878 -28.31 9.42 36.06
CA HIS A 878 -29.07 10.66 36.18
C HIS A 878 -29.75 10.73 37.57
N PRO A 879 -30.05 11.93 38.11
CA PRO A 879 -30.78 12.09 39.39
C PRO A 879 -32.11 11.32 39.49
N SER A 880 -32.72 10.99 38.35
CA SER A 880 -33.93 10.15 38.30
C SER A 880 -33.68 8.65 38.56
N GLY A 881 -32.42 8.21 38.58
CA GLY A 881 -32.00 6.81 38.72
C GLY A 881 -31.84 6.06 37.40
N ILE A 882 -32.04 6.71 36.26
CA ILE A 882 -31.80 6.12 34.93
C ILE A 882 -30.29 6.08 34.67
N GLU A 883 -29.83 4.99 34.06
CA GLU A 883 -28.41 4.70 33.82
C GLU A 883 -28.09 4.69 32.33
N GLU A 884 -26.92 5.22 31.97
CA GLU A 884 -26.37 5.28 30.62
C GLU A 884 -24.94 4.74 30.60
N PHE A 885 -24.63 3.95 29.57
CA PHE A 885 -23.31 3.36 29.33
C PHE A 885 -22.82 3.78 27.94
N SER A 886 -21.66 4.42 27.84
CA SER A 886 -21.08 4.77 26.53
C SER A 886 -20.00 3.79 26.10
N CYS A 887 -20.06 3.41 24.83
CA CYS A 887 -19.11 2.46 24.25
C CYS A 887 -17.71 3.02 23.97
N GLY A 888 -17.55 4.35 23.89
CA GLY A 888 -16.28 4.96 23.53
C GLY A 888 -15.93 4.84 22.04
N ALA A 889 -14.81 5.43 21.64
CA ALA A 889 -14.29 5.25 20.29
C ALA A 889 -13.73 3.82 20.12
N LEU A 890 -13.83 3.25 18.90
CA LEU A 890 -13.33 1.90 18.62
C LEU A 890 -11.81 1.74 18.81
N VAL A 891 -11.05 2.83 18.67
CA VAL A 891 -9.58 2.82 18.62
C VAL A 891 -8.97 3.93 19.46
N ASP A 892 -7.80 3.66 20.03
CA ASP A 892 -7.06 4.61 20.87
C ASP A 892 -6.86 5.95 20.15
N ALA A 893 -6.50 5.92 18.86
CA ALA A 893 -6.25 7.09 18.02
C ALA A 893 -7.42 8.08 17.90
N ASN A 894 -8.65 7.63 18.17
CA ASN A 894 -9.85 8.49 18.17
C ASN A 894 -10.43 8.70 19.57
N SER A 895 -9.80 8.16 20.62
CA SER A 895 -10.28 8.28 22.00
C SER A 895 -9.77 9.55 22.70
N ARG A 896 -10.50 10.02 23.72
CA ARG A 896 -10.08 11.14 24.59
C ARG A 896 -10.61 10.98 26.03
N PRO A 897 -10.13 11.76 27.03
CA PRO A 897 -10.73 11.73 28.36
C PRO A 897 -12.10 12.44 28.38
N GLY A 898 -13.07 11.88 29.09
CA GLY A 898 -14.41 12.46 29.23
C GLY A 898 -14.51 13.57 30.29
N ARG A 899 -15.64 14.31 30.27
CA ARG A 899 -15.98 15.34 31.28
C ARG A 899 -16.35 14.72 32.63
N LEU A 900 -16.09 15.47 33.70
CA LEU A 900 -16.46 15.11 35.07
C LEU A 900 -17.73 15.85 35.51
N PRO A 901 -18.60 15.22 36.32
CA PRO A 901 -19.66 15.94 37.03
C PRO A 901 -19.08 17.10 37.84
N GLY A 902 -19.69 18.28 37.75
CA GLY A 902 -19.21 19.50 38.40
C GLY A 902 -18.13 20.27 37.63
N ASP A 903 -17.68 19.80 36.45
CA ASP A 903 -16.83 20.60 35.57
C ASP A 903 -17.64 21.79 35.03
N PRO A 904 -17.21 23.06 35.25
CA PRO A 904 -17.89 24.25 34.74
C PRO A 904 -18.00 24.31 33.21
N LYS A 905 -17.20 23.51 32.49
CA LYS A 905 -17.23 23.37 31.03
C LYS A 905 -18.02 22.14 30.55
N SER A 906 -18.72 21.45 31.45
CA SER A 906 -19.59 20.33 31.10
C SER A 906 -21.07 20.74 31.05
N THR A 907 -21.91 19.82 30.60
CA THR A 907 -23.37 19.93 30.67
C THR A 907 -23.95 19.68 32.07
N ASP A 908 -23.10 19.35 33.06
CA ASP A 908 -23.48 19.15 34.47
C ASP A 908 -22.56 19.94 35.41
N PRO A 909 -22.58 21.28 35.36
CA PRO A 909 -21.71 22.12 36.20
C PRO A 909 -22.05 22.05 37.69
N GLU A 910 -23.25 21.58 38.05
CA GLU A 910 -23.69 21.41 39.43
C GLU A 910 -23.31 20.04 40.02
N GLY A 911 -22.84 19.11 39.18
CA GLY A 911 -22.40 17.77 39.62
C GLY A 911 -23.54 16.89 40.10
N LEU A 912 -24.70 16.96 39.45
CA LEU A 912 -25.89 16.18 39.79
C LEU A 912 -25.82 14.75 39.25
N ILE A 913 -25.06 14.51 38.17
CA ILE A 913 -24.87 13.19 37.59
C ILE A 913 -23.86 12.42 38.42
N ARG A 914 -24.21 11.20 38.82
CA ARG A 914 -23.25 10.27 39.41
C ARG A 914 -22.60 9.47 38.29
N GLN A 915 -21.27 9.42 38.27
CA GLN A 915 -20.52 8.71 37.24
C GLN A 915 -19.68 7.57 37.86
N PRO A 916 -20.24 6.35 38.06
CA PRO A 916 -19.49 5.25 38.68
C PRO A 916 -18.25 4.79 37.90
N TYR A 917 -18.22 5.00 36.59
CA TYR A 917 -17.07 4.71 35.76
C TYR A 917 -16.89 5.77 34.69
N ARG A 918 -15.64 6.12 34.43
CA ARG A 918 -15.18 6.95 33.32
C ARG A 918 -13.76 6.51 33.01
N GLN A 919 -13.42 6.35 31.74
CA GLN A 919 -12.02 6.12 31.38
C GLN A 919 -11.15 7.30 31.83
N GLU A 920 -10.07 7.01 32.56
CA GLU A 920 -9.15 8.04 33.07
C GLU A 920 -8.15 8.49 32.01
N THR A 921 -7.60 7.53 31.28
CA THR A 921 -6.73 7.73 30.13
C THR A 921 -7.50 7.51 28.84
N PRO A 922 -7.11 8.17 27.72
CA PRO A 922 -7.62 7.82 26.41
C PRO A 922 -7.42 6.33 26.16
N SER A 923 -8.51 5.63 25.87
CA SER A 923 -8.55 4.23 25.47
C SER A 923 -9.69 4.07 24.49
N GLY A 924 -9.42 3.43 23.35
CA GLY A 924 -10.43 2.91 22.46
C GLY A 924 -10.96 1.56 22.95
N GLY A 925 -11.94 1.01 22.25
CA GLY A 925 -12.47 -0.33 22.46
C GLY A 925 -13.97 -0.43 22.21
N TYR A 926 -14.70 -1.15 23.06
CA TYR A 926 -16.11 -1.44 22.84
C TYR A 926 -16.85 -1.76 24.13
N LEU A 927 -18.18 -1.65 24.08
CA LEU A 927 -19.06 -2.10 25.16
C LEU A 927 -19.66 -3.46 24.80
N MET A 928 -19.40 -4.47 25.62
CA MET A 928 -20.09 -5.76 25.56
C MET A 928 -21.27 -5.74 26.52
N VAL A 929 -22.44 -6.09 26.01
CA VAL A 929 -23.66 -6.29 26.79
C VAL A 929 -23.97 -7.79 26.82
N SER A 930 -24.19 -8.35 28.01
CA SER A 930 -24.45 -9.77 28.19
C SER A 930 -25.68 -9.98 29.06
N VAL A 931 -26.63 -10.78 28.57
CA VAL A 931 -27.83 -11.18 29.31
C VAL A 931 -27.73 -12.65 29.62
N HIS A 932 -27.76 -12.99 30.91
CA HIS A 932 -27.82 -14.37 31.36
C HIS A 932 -29.25 -14.68 31.84
N PRO A 933 -29.93 -15.70 31.29
CA PRO A 933 -31.27 -16.08 31.72
C PRO A 933 -31.25 -16.64 33.15
N ALA A 934 -32.40 -16.58 33.82
CA ALA A 934 -32.56 -17.13 35.15
C ALA A 934 -32.35 -18.64 35.15
N ASN A 935 -31.74 -19.19 36.20
CA ASN A 935 -31.66 -20.63 36.42
C ASN A 935 -31.93 -20.97 37.91
N GLN A 936 -31.87 -22.25 38.26
CA GLN A 936 -32.19 -22.72 39.63
C GLN A 936 -31.32 -22.07 40.74
N SER A 937 -30.17 -21.48 40.39
CA SER A 937 -29.19 -20.93 41.33
C SER A 937 -28.98 -19.41 41.25
N ARG A 938 -29.44 -18.74 40.18
CA ARG A 938 -29.28 -17.29 39.98
C ARG A 938 -30.47 -16.67 39.25
N PRO A 939 -30.92 -15.46 39.64
CA PRO A 939 -31.85 -14.69 38.82
C PRO A 939 -31.21 -14.31 37.48
N SER A 940 -32.00 -13.96 36.45
CA SER A 940 -31.41 -13.36 35.25
C SER A 940 -30.74 -12.04 35.59
N ASP A 941 -29.66 -11.76 34.87
CA ASP A 941 -28.87 -10.55 35.03
C ASP A 941 -28.46 -9.96 33.66
N LEU A 942 -28.21 -8.65 33.66
CA LEU A 942 -27.75 -7.86 32.53
C LEU A 942 -26.42 -7.24 32.90
N THR A 943 -25.37 -7.53 32.15
CA THR A 943 -24.01 -7.09 32.42
C THR A 943 -23.49 -6.21 31.30
N PHE A 944 -22.94 -5.06 31.66
CA PHE A 944 -22.24 -4.10 30.80
C PHE A 944 -20.75 -4.19 31.09
N THR A 945 -19.94 -4.55 30.10
CA THR A 945 -18.49 -4.68 30.24
C THR A 945 -17.78 -3.81 29.20
N HIS A 946 -17.02 -2.83 29.66
CA HIS A 946 -16.19 -2.00 28.80
C HIS A 946 -14.86 -2.71 28.57
N TYR A 947 -14.45 -2.80 27.31
CA TYR A 947 -13.18 -3.37 26.89
C TYR A 947 -12.32 -2.31 26.23
N ASP A 948 -11.00 -2.45 26.32
CA ASP A 948 -10.07 -1.73 25.46
C ASP A 948 -10.02 -2.34 24.03
N GLU A 949 -9.30 -1.71 23.11
CA GLU A 949 -9.14 -2.19 21.72
C GLU A 949 -8.39 -3.54 21.61
N ARG A 950 -7.80 -4.05 22.71
CA ARG A 950 -7.12 -5.35 22.77
C ARG A 950 -7.94 -6.41 23.48
N GLY A 951 -9.15 -6.08 23.94
CA GLY A 951 -10.04 -7.00 24.66
C GLY A 951 -9.71 -7.13 26.16
N VAL A 952 -9.03 -6.16 26.76
CA VAL A 952 -8.84 -6.08 28.23
C VAL A 952 -10.06 -5.42 28.86
N VAL A 953 -10.59 -6.02 29.93
CA VAL A 953 -11.73 -5.45 30.67
C VAL A 953 -11.28 -4.19 31.43
N LEU A 954 -11.94 -3.08 31.16
CA LEU A 954 -11.74 -1.79 31.83
C LEU A 954 -12.74 -1.55 32.96
N ASN A 955 -14.00 -1.94 32.75
CA ASN A 955 -15.06 -1.81 33.74
C ASN A 955 -16.15 -2.86 33.54
N LYS A 956 -16.82 -3.26 34.62
CA LYS A 956 -17.92 -4.20 34.61
C LYS A 956 -19.03 -3.79 35.58
N HIS A 957 -20.25 -3.70 35.08
CA HIS A 957 -21.45 -3.40 35.86
C HIS A 957 -22.54 -4.44 35.59
N THR A 958 -23.18 -4.96 36.64
CA THR A 958 -24.23 -5.99 36.52
C THR A 958 -25.51 -5.56 37.23
N LYS A 959 -26.61 -5.57 36.49
CA LYS A 959 -27.98 -5.34 36.98
C LYS A 959 -28.68 -6.69 37.16
N LYS A 960 -29.38 -6.86 38.28
CA LYS A 960 -30.14 -8.07 38.61
C LYS A 960 -31.62 -7.79 38.61
#